data_AF-A0A9N9S4P1-F1
#
_entry.id   AF-A0A9N9S4P1-F1
#
_cell.length_a   1.000
_cell.length_b   1.000
_cell.length_c   1.000
_cell.angle_alpha   90.00
_cell.angle_beta   90.00
_cell.angle_gamma   90.00
#
_symmetry.space_group_name_H-M   'P 1'
#
loop_
_entity.id
_entity.type
_entity.pdbx_description
1 polymer ?
#
loop_
_entity_poly.entity_id
_entity_poly.type
_entity_poly.pdbx_seq_one_letter_code
_entity_poly.pdbx_strand_id
1 'polypeptide(L)'
;MASHLLKFLKQNIVSYLLITATLLTSGLIINIVQVLLHVFVKPFNKRLFHHCMYYASWTWLSQAVFVIDIWSGSEIIIYCKKEDFKYFGKEHNFTLINHSYEIDWLVGWLMIEKFGGLGCTRGFIKNAIKYIPICGWFFGLAEHVFLLRSFDKDEKVIEKNISEYMTYPNSTWIVVTAEGTRFTKEKHETSIKFAKEKKVEPFKHHLIPRPKGFNTCIPILKKHNCPVVYNVQLAFDKDSDVKPTLGNLLMGKKVTAHIYIDRIPMKDVEPTFDNLYEIYKSKDALQDSFHKYGNFYEGRGLKAEEGITMHPRIPVLINQILWTIFELSFMAYCTVELILAGRFILLITITVSVTALLFLSVCTLTIALTATMASPTNVDQQFAKSANLFATELYQKTIEGKQGNVIISPASIQSAVTLAMFGATEGSDTRTQMMQGMKYPEQFSANSIADSYKTFNENVEKTNGLKIANKVYVMENYSVKPSFQEVATKSFKSEAQSLNFAANTEAAKSINGWVEDHTNNKIKDLISPDSLNADTRMVLVNAIYFKGFWQHQFDKKQTFKAPFFLNDVDSVDVDFMRIKKHFNYGVFVELDATALELPYKDSDITMMIILPNKRGGLAALEKNLNKVDFSEMSNRMYSQEVNVEIPKFKIEFDIKLNEPLKKMGMTKMFSNEAEFNNLLEQPEDLKVSEVVHKAFIEVNEEGAEAAAATEFEIVIRCISSCESLIADKPFMYTIMNGRDLLFIGRFSHPMGSLVHHISEFEAESIHEL
;
A
#
# COMPACT_ATOMS: atom_id res chain seq x y z
N MET A 1 15.47 43.21 -17.80
CA MET A 1 14.13 42.94 -18.40
C MET A 1 13.98 41.47 -18.82
N ALA A 2 14.90 40.90 -19.60
CA ALA A 2 14.86 39.48 -20.01
C ALA A 2 14.91 38.46 -18.85
N SER A 3 15.73 38.70 -17.81
CA SER A 3 15.81 37.83 -16.62
C SER A 3 14.52 37.82 -15.78
N HIS A 4 13.88 38.98 -15.64
CA HIS A 4 12.60 39.11 -14.94
C HIS A 4 11.45 38.46 -15.72
N LEU A 5 11.42 38.62 -17.04
CA LEU A 5 10.42 37.97 -17.89
C LEU A 5 10.56 36.44 -17.85
N LEU A 6 11.78 35.92 -17.95
CA LEU A 6 12.04 34.48 -17.87
C LEU A 6 11.65 33.91 -16.51
N LYS A 7 11.97 34.62 -15.42
CA LYS A 7 11.57 34.24 -14.06
C LYS A 7 10.04 34.25 -13.90
N PHE A 8 9.36 35.25 -14.46
CA PHE A 8 7.90 35.32 -14.47
C PHE A 8 7.29 34.14 -15.24
N LEU A 9 7.76 33.86 -16.47
CA LEU A 9 7.28 32.73 -17.27
C LEU A 9 7.49 31.39 -16.56
N LYS A 10 8.66 31.17 -15.95
CA LYS A 10 8.99 29.96 -15.20
C LYS A 10 8.17 29.77 -13.93
N GLN A 11 7.46 30.80 -13.47
CA GLN A 11 6.60 30.76 -12.28
C GLN A 11 5.10 30.86 -12.65
N ASN A 12 4.79 31.02 -13.93
CA ASN A 12 3.43 31.24 -14.41
C ASN A 12 2.74 29.92 -14.74
N ILE A 13 1.55 29.72 -14.18
CA ILE A 13 0.72 28.54 -14.42
C ILE A 13 0.40 28.32 -15.90
N VAL A 14 0.28 29.38 -16.70
CA VAL A 14 0.04 29.31 -18.15
C VAL A 14 1.18 28.60 -18.86
N SER A 15 2.43 28.85 -18.45
CA SER A 15 3.58 28.17 -19.05
C SER A 15 3.61 26.68 -18.70
N TYR A 16 3.19 26.30 -17.49
CA TYR A 16 3.08 24.89 -17.11
C TYR A 16 1.96 24.19 -17.88
N LEU A 17 0.81 24.86 -18.04
CA LEU A 17 -0.31 24.36 -18.83
C LEU A 17 0.10 24.17 -20.28
N LEU A 18 0.85 25.11 -20.86
CA LEU A 18 1.33 24.99 -22.24
C LEU A 18 2.29 23.82 -22.41
N ILE A 19 3.31 23.68 -21.55
CA ILE A 19 4.24 22.53 -21.59
C ILE A 19 3.49 21.20 -21.46
N THR A 20 2.52 21.15 -20.54
CA THR A 20 1.70 19.94 -20.31
C THR A 20 0.79 19.63 -21.50
N ALA A 21 0.12 20.64 -22.04
CA ALA A 21 -0.76 20.49 -23.20
C ALA A 21 0.03 20.03 -24.43
N THR A 22 1.22 20.60 -24.66
CA THR A 22 2.14 20.16 -25.72
C THR A 22 2.54 18.69 -25.55
N LEU A 23 2.86 18.26 -24.32
CA LEU A 23 3.21 16.87 -24.03
C LEU A 23 2.06 15.89 -24.30
N LEU A 24 0.84 16.26 -23.93
CA LEU A 24 -0.35 15.42 -24.10
C LEU A 24 -0.81 15.37 -25.57
N THR A 25 -0.88 16.51 -26.25
CA THR A 25 -1.32 16.61 -27.64
C THR A 25 -0.33 15.91 -28.58
N SER A 26 0.96 16.18 -28.43
CA SER A 26 1.99 15.50 -29.18
C SER A 26 2.03 14.00 -28.86
N GLY A 27 1.83 13.60 -27.60
CA GLY A 27 1.77 12.20 -27.21
C GLY A 27 0.65 11.42 -27.90
N LEU A 28 -0.55 12.00 -27.98
CA LEU A 28 -1.68 11.39 -28.69
C LEU A 28 -1.38 11.23 -30.19
N ILE A 29 -0.84 12.27 -30.83
CA ILE A 29 -0.46 12.23 -32.25
C ILE A 29 0.64 11.18 -32.48
N ILE A 30 1.64 11.13 -31.60
CA ILE A 30 2.72 10.15 -31.68
C ILE A 30 2.20 8.74 -31.48
N ASN A 31 1.23 8.49 -30.59
CA ASN A 31 0.62 7.15 -30.49
C ASN A 31 -0.07 6.74 -31.79
N ILE A 32 -0.78 7.65 -32.46
CA ILE A 32 -1.36 7.36 -33.78
C ILE A 32 -0.25 6.99 -34.77
N VAL A 33 0.83 7.77 -34.83
CA VAL A 33 1.99 7.46 -35.67
C VAL A 33 2.57 6.08 -35.33
N GLN A 34 2.74 5.74 -34.05
CA GLN A 34 3.26 4.45 -33.62
C GLN A 34 2.35 3.28 -34.03
N VAL A 35 1.02 3.45 -33.95
CA VAL A 35 0.05 2.46 -34.45
C VAL A 35 0.21 2.29 -35.96
N LEU A 36 0.30 3.38 -36.72
CA LEU A 36 0.52 3.33 -38.16
C LEU A 36 1.84 2.62 -38.52
N LEU A 37 2.91 2.87 -37.75
CA LEU A 37 4.20 2.18 -37.93
C LEU A 37 4.07 0.67 -37.67
N HIS A 38 3.34 0.24 -36.64
CA HIS A 38 3.09 -1.18 -36.36
C HIS A 38 2.27 -1.87 -37.43
N VAL A 39 1.26 -1.20 -37.98
CA VAL A 39 0.35 -1.78 -38.98
C VAL A 39 0.96 -1.78 -40.39
N PHE A 40 1.57 -0.67 -40.79
CA PHE A 40 1.96 -0.44 -42.19
C PHE A 40 3.46 -0.54 -42.47
N VAL A 41 4.32 -0.48 -41.45
CA VAL A 41 5.79 -0.52 -41.65
C VAL A 41 6.41 -1.80 -41.09
N LYS A 42 6.10 -2.15 -39.84
CA LYS A 42 6.68 -3.31 -39.14
C LYS A 42 6.55 -4.64 -39.90
N PRO A 43 5.41 -4.99 -40.55
CA PRO A 43 5.27 -6.26 -41.25
C PRO A 43 6.14 -6.37 -42.51
N PHE A 44 6.49 -5.25 -43.13
CA PHE A 44 7.18 -5.21 -44.42
C PHE A 44 8.67 -4.87 -44.29
N ASN A 45 9.05 -4.03 -43.34
CA ASN A 45 10.44 -3.61 -43.15
C ASN A 45 10.73 -3.26 -41.68
N LYS A 46 11.25 -4.24 -40.93
CA LYS A 46 11.66 -4.06 -39.52
C LYS A 46 12.72 -2.96 -39.34
N ARG A 47 13.69 -2.85 -40.25
CA ARG A 47 14.76 -1.85 -40.17
C ARG A 47 14.20 -0.43 -40.27
N LEU A 48 13.30 -0.21 -41.23
CA LEU A 48 12.60 1.07 -41.40
C LEU A 48 11.69 1.35 -40.20
N PHE A 49 10.95 0.34 -39.72
CA PHE A 49 10.12 0.46 -38.52
C PHE A 49 10.94 0.95 -37.32
N HIS A 50 12.08 0.34 -37.01
CA HIS A 50 12.92 0.78 -35.88
C HIS A 50 13.48 2.19 -36.08
N HIS A 51 13.89 2.54 -37.30
CA HIS A 51 14.37 3.89 -37.60
C HIS A 51 13.28 4.94 -37.38
N CYS A 52 12.07 4.72 -37.88
CA CYS A 52 10.93 5.61 -37.66
C CYS A 52 10.49 5.63 -36.19
N MET A 53 10.44 4.46 -35.54
CA MET A 53 10.06 4.31 -34.13
C MET A 53 11.04 5.04 -33.21
N TYR A 54 12.34 5.07 -33.55
CA TYR A 54 13.34 5.87 -32.84
C TYR A 54 12.93 7.35 -32.82
N TYR A 55 12.63 7.96 -33.97
CA TYR A 55 12.25 9.37 -34.04
C TYR A 55 10.88 9.65 -33.42
N ALA A 56 9.91 8.73 -33.56
CA ALA A 56 8.63 8.85 -32.88
C ALA A 56 8.81 8.84 -31.35
N SER A 57 9.64 7.93 -30.84
CA SER A 57 9.95 7.81 -29.42
C SER A 57 10.72 9.02 -28.90
N TRP A 58 11.76 9.44 -29.64
CA TRP A 58 12.57 10.60 -29.31
C TRP A 58 11.74 11.90 -29.27
N THR A 59 10.84 12.08 -30.24
CA THR A 59 9.98 13.28 -30.33
C THR A 59 9.15 13.50 -29.07
N TRP A 60 8.62 12.43 -28.47
CA TRP A 60 7.81 12.55 -27.26
C TRP A 60 8.68 12.58 -25.98
N LEU A 61 9.63 11.66 -25.84
CA LEU A 61 10.50 11.60 -24.65
C LEU A 61 11.37 12.85 -24.48
N SER A 62 11.81 13.49 -25.59
CA SER A 62 12.63 14.70 -25.52
C SER A 62 11.88 15.89 -24.90
N GLN A 63 10.55 15.91 -24.89
CA GLN A 63 9.77 16.96 -24.23
C GLN A 63 9.84 16.82 -22.70
N ALA A 64 9.91 15.59 -22.18
CA ALA A 64 10.21 15.38 -20.76
C ALA A 64 11.65 15.82 -20.44
N VAL A 65 12.60 15.46 -21.30
CA VAL A 65 14.01 15.86 -21.14
C VAL A 65 14.20 17.38 -21.24
N PHE A 66 13.40 18.07 -22.06
CA PHE A 66 13.40 19.54 -22.15
C PHE A 66 13.17 20.20 -20.79
N VAL A 67 12.29 19.64 -19.95
CA VAL A 67 11.96 20.19 -18.62
C VAL A 67 13.19 20.23 -17.71
N ILE A 68 13.96 19.13 -17.67
CA ILE A 68 15.17 19.06 -16.84
C ILE A 68 16.33 19.82 -17.49
N ASP A 69 16.61 19.62 -18.77
CA ASP A 69 17.83 20.13 -19.41
C ASP A 69 17.76 21.66 -19.64
N ILE A 70 16.73 22.11 -20.36
CA ILE A 70 16.67 23.49 -20.88
C ILE A 70 15.79 24.37 -20.02
N TRP A 71 14.60 23.90 -19.65
CA TRP A 71 13.63 24.69 -18.89
C TRP A 71 14.14 24.99 -17.48
N SER A 72 14.63 23.98 -16.75
CA SER A 72 15.21 24.22 -15.41
C SER A 72 16.65 24.74 -15.46
N GLY A 73 17.37 24.49 -16.57
CA GLY A 73 18.80 24.79 -16.69
C GLY A 73 19.66 23.89 -15.80
N SER A 74 19.23 22.64 -15.59
CA SER A 74 19.97 21.66 -14.79
C SER A 74 21.24 21.21 -15.50
N GLU A 75 22.26 20.92 -14.70
CA GLU A 75 23.55 20.44 -15.20
C GLU A 75 23.69 18.95 -14.97
N ILE A 76 24.37 18.28 -15.90
CA ILE A 76 24.72 16.87 -15.81
C ILE A 76 26.23 16.72 -16.05
N ILE A 77 26.90 16.13 -15.08
CA ILE A 77 28.36 15.95 -15.08
C ILE A 77 28.62 14.45 -15.10
N ILE A 78 29.29 13.98 -16.16
CA ILE A 78 29.58 12.55 -16.36
C ILE A 78 31.02 12.27 -15.97
N TYR A 79 31.20 11.26 -15.12
CA TYR A 79 32.48 10.74 -14.66
C TYR A 79 32.65 9.33 -15.22
N CYS A 80 33.63 9.13 -16.08
CA CYS A 80 33.93 7.84 -16.69
C CYS A 80 35.40 7.80 -17.12
N LYS A 81 35.91 6.61 -17.42
CA LYS A 81 37.23 6.50 -18.06
C LYS A 81 37.18 7.16 -19.43
N LYS A 82 38.17 8.00 -19.75
CA LYS A 82 38.23 8.75 -21.01
C LYS A 82 38.15 7.86 -22.25
N GLU A 83 38.70 6.65 -22.18
CA GLU A 83 38.69 5.68 -23.28
C GLU A 83 37.31 5.06 -23.56
N ASP A 84 36.44 5.01 -22.55
CA ASP A 84 35.10 4.42 -22.65
C ASP A 84 34.10 5.37 -23.32
N PHE A 85 34.33 6.68 -23.22
CA PHE A 85 33.43 7.72 -23.73
C PHE A 85 33.06 7.54 -25.21
N LYS A 86 33.98 6.98 -26.02
CA LYS A 86 33.77 6.76 -27.47
C LYS A 86 32.69 5.72 -27.79
N TYR A 87 32.38 4.83 -26.85
CA TYR A 87 31.39 3.74 -26.99
C TYR A 87 29.98 4.16 -26.62
N PHE A 88 29.82 5.13 -25.71
CA PHE A 88 28.52 5.58 -25.24
C PHE A 88 27.64 6.05 -26.42
N GLY A 89 26.43 5.49 -26.50
CA GLY A 89 25.47 5.74 -27.58
C GLY A 89 25.67 4.91 -28.84
N LYS A 90 26.76 4.13 -28.97
CA LYS A 90 27.10 3.38 -30.20
C LYS A 90 26.99 1.86 -30.08
N GLU A 91 26.75 1.34 -28.88
CA GLU A 91 26.64 -0.09 -28.64
C GLU A 91 25.40 -0.46 -27.82
N HIS A 92 24.87 -1.66 -28.06
CA HIS A 92 23.83 -2.23 -27.20
C HIS A 92 24.37 -2.37 -25.79
N ASN A 93 23.55 -2.09 -24.79
CA ASN A 93 23.98 -2.12 -23.41
C ASN A 93 22.83 -2.49 -22.48
N PHE A 94 23.21 -3.08 -21.36
CA PHE A 94 22.34 -3.22 -20.20
C PHE A 94 22.79 -2.23 -19.13
N THR A 95 21.98 -1.22 -18.86
CA THR A 95 22.29 -0.12 -17.96
C THR A 95 21.69 -0.38 -16.57
N LEU A 96 22.55 -0.58 -15.58
CA LEU A 96 22.18 -0.71 -14.16
C LEU A 96 22.36 0.63 -13.46
N ILE A 97 21.24 1.28 -13.13
CA ILE A 97 21.22 2.56 -12.40
C ILE A 97 20.69 2.37 -10.97
N ASN A 98 21.18 3.14 -10.00
CA ASN A 98 20.60 3.20 -8.67
C ASN A 98 19.23 3.90 -8.69
N HIS A 99 18.43 3.67 -7.64
CA HIS A 99 17.10 4.24 -7.51
C HIS A 99 16.91 4.98 -6.18
N SER A 100 17.62 6.09 -6.03
CA SER A 100 17.71 6.85 -4.78
C SER A 100 16.82 8.11 -4.76
N TYR A 101 16.52 8.74 -5.90
CA TYR A 101 15.86 10.04 -5.99
C TYR A 101 14.53 9.97 -6.75
N GLU A 102 13.72 11.04 -6.67
CA GLU A 102 12.42 11.11 -7.35
C GLU A 102 12.56 11.13 -8.88
N ILE A 103 13.56 11.84 -9.38
CA ILE A 103 13.76 12.10 -10.81
C ILE A 103 14.80 11.18 -11.46
N ASP A 104 15.19 10.07 -10.84
CA ASP A 104 16.21 9.15 -11.38
C ASP A 104 15.93 8.71 -12.82
N TRP A 105 14.67 8.38 -13.10
CA TRP A 105 14.21 7.96 -14.42
C TRP A 105 14.40 9.08 -15.46
N LEU A 106 14.11 10.33 -15.09
CA LEU A 106 14.24 11.49 -15.96
C LEU A 106 15.70 11.86 -16.20
N VAL A 107 16.54 11.74 -15.18
CA VAL A 107 17.99 11.95 -15.28
C VAL A 107 18.64 10.84 -16.10
N GLY A 108 18.18 9.60 -15.95
CA GLY A 108 18.59 8.48 -16.80
C GLY A 108 18.27 8.74 -18.27
N TRP A 109 17.07 9.24 -18.58
CA TRP A 109 16.72 9.67 -19.94
C TRP A 109 17.56 10.84 -20.43
N LEU A 110 17.81 11.85 -19.59
CA LEU A 110 18.71 12.96 -19.92
C LEU A 110 20.12 12.46 -20.26
N MET A 111 20.69 11.57 -19.45
CA MET A 111 22.00 10.94 -19.70
C MET A 111 22.02 10.24 -21.07
N ILE A 112 21.01 9.41 -21.36
CA ILE A 112 20.91 8.69 -22.63
C ILE A 112 20.74 9.67 -23.80
N GLU A 113 19.99 10.76 -23.60
CA GLU A 113 19.84 11.82 -24.59
C GLU A 113 21.16 12.53 -24.91
N LYS A 114 22.03 12.75 -23.91
CA LYS A 114 23.37 13.33 -24.15
C LYS A 114 24.22 12.48 -25.09
N PHE A 115 23.98 11.17 -25.14
CA PHE A 115 24.64 10.24 -26.06
C PHE A 115 23.83 9.93 -27.32
N GLY A 116 22.67 10.57 -27.51
CA GLY A 116 21.81 10.36 -28.69
C GLY A 116 21.06 9.03 -28.71
N GLY A 117 20.88 8.38 -27.56
CA GLY A 117 20.20 7.08 -27.46
C GLY A 117 18.72 7.13 -27.08
N LEU A 118 18.13 8.30 -26.85
CA LEU A 118 16.85 8.42 -26.13
C LEU A 118 15.70 7.66 -26.80
N GLY A 119 15.58 7.71 -28.13
CA GLY A 119 14.54 6.97 -28.87
C GLY A 119 14.71 5.45 -28.86
N CYS A 120 15.90 4.96 -28.51
CA CYS A 120 16.22 3.53 -28.39
C CYS A 120 16.24 3.04 -26.94
N THR A 121 15.77 3.85 -25.98
CA THR A 121 15.67 3.40 -24.59
C THR A 121 14.58 2.34 -24.43
N ARG A 122 14.85 1.31 -23.63
CA ARG A 122 13.92 0.24 -23.27
C ARG A 122 13.97 0.05 -21.77
N GLY A 123 12.82 0.13 -21.14
CA GLY A 123 12.67 -0.01 -19.68
C GLY A 123 11.69 -1.11 -19.32
N PHE A 124 11.79 -1.53 -18.06
CA PHE A 124 10.82 -2.44 -17.44
C PHE A 124 9.81 -1.61 -16.65
N ILE A 125 8.53 -1.80 -16.94
CA ILE A 125 7.45 -0.93 -16.48
C ILE A 125 6.39 -1.77 -15.77
N LYS A 126 5.78 -1.25 -14.72
CA LYS A 126 4.66 -1.92 -14.03
C LYS A 126 3.49 -2.13 -15.00
N ASN A 127 2.95 -3.34 -15.10
CA ASN A 127 1.85 -3.66 -16.03
C ASN A 127 0.60 -2.76 -15.87
N ALA A 128 0.33 -2.21 -14.67
CA ALA A 128 -0.76 -1.26 -14.46
C ALA A 128 -0.64 0.02 -15.31
N ILE A 129 0.58 0.44 -15.65
CA ILE A 129 0.83 1.67 -16.43
C ILE A 129 0.29 1.56 -17.85
N LYS A 130 0.12 0.34 -18.41
CA LYS A 130 -0.39 0.15 -19.78
C LYS A 130 -1.79 0.74 -20.00
N TYR A 131 -2.56 0.93 -18.94
CA TYR A 131 -3.92 1.46 -18.99
C TYR A 131 -3.98 2.99 -18.90
N ILE A 132 -2.85 3.66 -18.64
CA ILE A 132 -2.79 5.12 -18.62
C ILE A 132 -2.80 5.60 -20.08
N PRO A 133 -3.80 6.39 -20.51
CA PRO A 133 -3.84 6.93 -21.87
C PRO A 133 -2.58 7.75 -22.17
N ILE A 134 -2.19 7.79 -23.45
CA ILE A 134 -0.97 8.44 -23.94
C ILE A 134 0.31 7.74 -23.46
N CYS A 135 0.61 7.81 -22.15
CA CYS A 135 1.85 7.29 -21.58
C CYS A 135 1.93 5.77 -21.65
N GLY A 136 0.90 5.05 -21.20
CA GLY A 136 0.86 3.59 -21.21
C GLY A 136 0.88 3.02 -22.62
N TRP A 137 0.12 3.65 -23.53
CA TRP A 137 0.08 3.28 -24.94
C TRP A 137 1.44 3.52 -25.61
N PHE A 138 2.06 4.67 -25.34
CA PHE A 138 3.40 4.98 -25.82
C PHE A 138 4.38 3.88 -25.44
N PHE A 139 4.43 3.49 -24.17
CA PHE A 139 5.39 2.48 -23.70
C PHE A 139 5.15 1.11 -24.34
N GLY A 140 3.90 0.69 -24.50
CA GLY A 140 3.58 -0.56 -25.20
C GLY A 140 3.96 -0.53 -26.67
N LEU A 141 3.64 0.56 -27.37
CA LEU A 141 3.92 0.73 -28.80
C LEU A 141 5.41 0.97 -29.08
N ALA A 142 6.15 1.59 -28.15
CA ALA A 142 7.61 1.72 -28.14
C ALA A 142 8.32 0.47 -27.60
N GLU A 143 7.59 -0.64 -27.44
CA GLU A 143 8.11 -1.96 -27.10
C GLU A 143 8.85 -1.99 -25.75
N HIS A 144 8.40 -1.22 -24.75
CA HIS A 144 8.89 -1.39 -23.37
C HIS A 144 8.29 -2.66 -22.74
N VAL A 145 8.98 -3.25 -21.77
CA VAL A 145 8.54 -4.50 -21.14
C VAL A 145 7.61 -4.21 -19.98
N PHE A 146 6.33 -4.59 -20.10
CA PHE A 146 5.41 -4.56 -18.96
C PHE A 146 5.56 -5.81 -18.10
N LEU A 147 5.85 -5.62 -16.82
CA LEU A 147 5.99 -6.68 -15.83
C LEU A 147 4.72 -6.86 -15.00
N LEU A 148 4.23 -8.09 -14.94
CA LEU A 148 3.08 -8.53 -14.14
C LEU A 148 3.43 -8.76 -12.67
N ARG A 149 4.73 -8.74 -12.32
CA ARG A 149 5.27 -9.17 -11.02
C ARG A 149 5.05 -10.67 -10.76
N SER A 150 4.99 -11.44 -11.84
CA SER A 150 4.87 -12.89 -11.83
C SER A 150 6.00 -13.43 -12.69
N PHE A 151 7.03 -13.99 -12.04
CA PHE A 151 8.28 -14.31 -12.73
C PHE A 151 8.09 -15.28 -13.90
N ASP A 152 7.27 -16.31 -13.74
CA ASP A 152 7.09 -17.33 -14.79
C ASP A 152 6.43 -16.76 -16.06
N LYS A 153 5.61 -15.72 -15.89
CA LYS A 153 5.02 -14.97 -17.01
C LYS A 153 6.01 -13.94 -17.56
N ASP A 154 6.67 -13.22 -16.66
CA ASP A 154 7.57 -12.12 -17.00
C ASP A 154 8.84 -12.62 -17.70
N GLU A 155 9.43 -13.76 -17.30
CA GLU A 155 10.63 -14.35 -17.90
C GLU A 155 10.50 -14.54 -19.41
N LYS A 156 9.39 -15.13 -19.87
CA LYS A 156 9.12 -15.36 -21.29
C LYS A 156 8.96 -14.05 -22.07
N VAL A 157 8.31 -13.05 -21.45
CA VAL A 157 8.14 -11.73 -22.04
C VAL A 157 9.47 -11.00 -22.13
N ILE A 158 10.30 -11.09 -21.09
CA ILE A 158 11.66 -10.53 -21.04
C ILE A 158 12.52 -11.14 -22.14
N GLU A 159 12.54 -12.48 -22.26
CA GLU A 159 13.32 -13.17 -23.29
C GLU A 159 12.89 -12.75 -24.68
N LYS A 160 11.59 -12.82 -24.99
CA LYS A 160 11.06 -12.42 -26.30
C LYS A 160 11.48 -10.99 -26.67
N ASN A 161 11.35 -10.04 -25.74
CA ASN A 161 11.62 -8.63 -26.02
C ASN A 161 13.12 -8.34 -26.15
N ILE A 162 13.95 -8.85 -25.21
CA ILE A 162 15.41 -8.65 -25.28
C ILE A 162 15.97 -9.29 -26.55
N SER A 163 15.54 -10.50 -26.91
CA SER A 163 15.94 -11.15 -28.15
C SER A 163 15.62 -10.29 -29.37
N GLU A 164 14.43 -9.66 -29.42
CA GLU A 164 14.05 -8.76 -30.52
C GLU A 164 14.91 -7.48 -30.51
N TYR A 165 15.12 -6.83 -29.36
CA TYR A 165 15.95 -5.62 -29.24
C TYR A 165 17.37 -5.81 -29.78
N MET A 166 17.96 -6.98 -29.53
CA MET A 166 19.31 -7.29 -29.98
C MET A 166 19.42 -7.52 -31.49
N THR A 167 18.29 -7.57 -32.22
CA THR A 167 18.27 -7.57 -33.69
C THR A 167 18.32 -6.16 -34.29
N TYR A 168 18.24 -5.12 -33.46
CA TYR A 168 18.08 -3.74 -33.95
C TYR A 168 19.42 -3.20 -34.46
N PRO A 169 19.44 -2.46 -35.57
CA PRO A 169 20.68 -1.93 -36.13
C PRO A 169 21.29 -0.79 -35.30
N ASN A 170 20.47 -0.11 -34.49
CA ASN A 170 20.89 0.98 -33.62
C ASN A 170 21.13 0.45 -32.21
N SER A 171 22.02 1.11 -31.48
CA SER A 171 22.27 0.84 -30.06
C SER A 171 20.95 0.88 -29.26
N THR A 172 20.72 -0.16 -28.46
CA THR A 172 19.57 -0.22 -27.55
C THR A 172 20.06 -0.12 -26.12
N TRP A 173 19.42 0.76 -25.34
CA TRP A 173 19.72 0.96 -23.93
C TRP A 173 18.65 0.28 -23.09
N ILE A 174 18.98 -0.86 -22.49
CA ILE A 174 18.07 -1.60 -21.63
C ILE A 174 18.31 -1.16 -20.18
N VAL A 175 17.43 -0.35 -19.63
CA VAL A 175 17.63 0.30 -18.31
C VAL A 175 16.90 -0.44 -17.20
N VAL A 176 17.63 -0.77 -16.13
CA VAL A 176 17.12 -1.49 -14.96
C VAL A 176 17.60 -0.84 -13.67
N THR A 177 16.68 -0.76 -12.69
CA THR A 177 16.97 -0.50 -11.29
C THR A 177 16.81 -1.79 -10.49
N ALA A 178 17.93 -2.46 -10.15
CA ALA A 178 17.85 -3.79 -9.53
C ALA A 178 17.32 -3.76 -8.09
N GLU A 179 17.31 -2.60 -7.42
CA GLU A 179 16.66 -2.39 -6.12
C GLU A 179 15.14 -2.66 -6.17
N GLY A 180 14.53 -2.51 -7.36
CA GLY A 180 13.11 -2.77 -7.61
C GLY A 180 12.14 -1.78 -6.97
N THR A 181 12.65 -0.82 -6.19
CA THR A 181 11.86 0.24 -5.57
C THR A 181 12.76 1.40 -5.13
N ARG A 182 12.19 2.59 -4.96
CA ARG A 182 12.94 3.78 -4.56
C ARG A 182 13.44 3.67 -3.12
N PHE A 183 14.66 4.13 -2.88
CA PHE A 183 15.23 4.28 -1.55
C PHE A 183 14.36 5.18 -0.66
N THR A 184 14.05 4.70 0.54
CA THR A 184 13.39 5.45 1.63
C THR A 184 13.93 4.88 2.96
N LYS A 185 13.86 5.64 4.06
CA LYS A 185 14.36 5.18 5.37
C LYS A 185 13.74 3.84 5.78
N GLU A 186 12.42 3.71 5.66
CA GLU A 186 11.68 2.49 5.98
C GLU A 186 12.13 1.28 5.13
N LYS A 187 12.28 1.47 3.82
CA LYS A 187 12.76 0.40 2.92
C LYS A 187 14.22 0.05 3.15
N HIS A 188 15.02 1.03 3.56
CA HIS A 188 16.42 0.83 3.92
C HIS A 188 16.53 -0.02 5.19
N GLU A 189 15.71 0.24 6.21
CA GLU A 189 15.63 -0.61 7.41
C GLU A 189 15.24 -2.05 7.09
N THR A 190 14.25 -2.24 6.21
CA THR A 190 13.86 -3.58 5.72
C THR A 190 15.00 -4.25 4.95
N SER A 191 15.70 -3.49 4.11
CA SER A 191 16.88 -3.95 3.37
C SER A 191 18.05 -4.35 4.29
N ILE A 192 18.25 -3.65 5.41
CA ILE A 192 19.25 -4.00 6.43
C ILE A 192 18.89 -5.34 7.09
N LYS A 193 17.62 -5.57 7.41
CA LYS A 193 17.16 -6.86 7.96
C LYS A 193 17.46 -8.00 6.97
N PHE A 194 17.11 -7.81 5.70
CA PHE A 194 17.42 -8.78 4.64
C PHE A 194 18.92 -9.05 4.46
N ALA A 195 19.77 -8.02 4.55
CA ALA A 195 21.23 -8.18 4.49
C ALA A 195 21.75 -9.09 5.60
N LYS A 196 21.25 -8.91 6.84
CA LYS A 196 21.59 -9.75 8.00
C LYS A 196 21.18 -11.21 7.78
N GLU A 197 20.00 -11.45 7.24
CA GLU A 197 19.51 -12.81 6.92
C GLU A 197 20.39 -13.49 5.86
N LYS A 198 20.80 -12.75 4.83
CA LYS A 198 21.70 -13.25 3.78
C LYS A 198 23.17 -13.28 4.18
N LYS A 199 23.51 -12.87 5.40
CA LYS A 199 24.88 -12.79 5.94
C LYS A 199 25.80 -11.94 5.06
N VAL A 200 25.26 -10.87 4.49
CA VAL A 200 26.01 -9.87 3.73
C VAL A 200 26.03 -8.54 4.48
N GLU A 201 27.00 -7.68 4.17
CA GLU A 201 27.09 -6.36 4.78
C GLU A 201 25.92 -5.48 4.31
N PRO A 202 25.24 -4.76 5.21
CA PRO A 202 24.22 -3.80 4.80
C PRO A 202 24.86 -2.58 4.12
N PHE A 203 24.24 -2.14 3.03
CA PHE A 203 24.60 -0.87 2.37
C PHE A 203 24.08 0.34 3.14
N LYS A 204 24.75 1.49 3.01
CA LYS A 204 24.39 2.73 3.71
C LYS A 204 23.43 3.61 2.92
N HIS A 205 23.59 3.65 1.61
CA HIS A 205 22.94 4.59 0.69
C HIS A 205 22.08 3.91 -0.38
N HIS A 206 22.17 2.59 -0.52
CA HIS A 206 21.35 1.77 -1.42
C HIS A 206 20.58 0.66 -0.71
N LEU A 207 19.57 0.13 -1.38
CA LEU A 207 18.92 -1.12 -0.99
C LEU A 207 19.73 -2.33 -1.53
N ILE A 208 19.61 -3.48 -0.87
CA ILE A 208 20.15 -4.74 -1.37
C ILE A 208 19.42 -5.08 -2.69
N PRO A 209 20.15 -5.32 -3.79
CA PRO A 209 19.53 -5.53 -5.09
C PRO A 209 18.78 -6.87 -5.17
N ARG A 210 17.73 -6.90 -6.00
CA ARG A 210 16.93 -8.09 -6.28
C ARG A 210 17.53 -8.79 -7.51
N PRO A 211 18.08 -10.00 -7.38
CA PRO A 211 18.86 -10.61 -8.45
C PRO A 211 18.01 -11.17 -9.60
N LYS A 212 16.72 -11.42 -9.37
CA LYS A 212 15.88 -12.21 -10.29
C LYS A 212 15.84 -11.67 -11.73
N GLY A 213 15.57 -10.37 -11.88
CA GLY A 213 15.53 -9.72 -13.20
C GLY A 213 16.91 -9.69 -13.87
N PHE A 214 17.96 -9.36 -13.11
CA PHE A 214 19.34 -9.36 -13.59
C PHE A 214 19.79 -10.75 -14.07
N ASN A 215 19.62 -11.77 -13.22
CA ASN A 215 19.97 -13.16 -13.52
C ASN A 215 19.22 -13.73 -14.73
N THR A 216 18.03 -13.20 -15.03
CA THR A 216 17.26 -13.56 -16.23
C THR A 216 17.79 -12.86 -17.47
N CYS A 217 18.07 -11.55 -17.38
CA CYS A 217 18.51 -10.77 -18.53
C CYS A 217 19.92 -11.14 -19.00
N ILE A 218 20.88 -11.33 -18.09
CA ILE A 218 22.30 -11.51 -18.44
C ILE A 218 22.56 -12.71 -19.37
N PRO A 219 22.01 -13.92 -19.13
CA PRO A 219 22.20 -15.05 -20.06
C PRO A 219 21.65 -14.78 -21.46
N ILE A 220 20.50 -14.12 -21.55
CA ILE A 220 19.84 -13.77 -22.82
C ILE A 220 20.69 -12.74 -23.58
N LEU A 221 21.18 -11.72 -22.87
CA LEU A 221 22.07 -10.71 -23.41
C LEU A 221 23.40 -11.30 -23.90
N LYS A 222 24.00 -12.23 -23.14
CA LYS A 222 25.19 -12.99 -23.55
C LYS A 222 24.92 -13.79 -24.83
N LYS A 223 23.81 -14.54 -24.87
CA LYS A 223 23.36 -15.34 -26.04
C LYS A 223 23.22 -14.48 -27.30
N HIS A 224 22.80 -13.23 -27.16
CA HIS A 224 22.61 -12.29 -28.26
C HIS A 224 23.77 -11.29 -28.45
N ASN A 225 24.96 -11.59 -27.90
CA ASN A 225 26.19 -10.79 -28.08
C ASN A 225 26.07 -9.33 -27.63
N CYS A 226 25.29 -9.04 -26.59
CA CYS A 226 25.33 -7.72 -25.96
C CYS A 226 26.73 -7.47 -25.37
N PRO A 227 27.42 -6.38 -25.74
CA PRO A 227 28.84 -6.23 -25.41
C PRO A 227 29.10 -5.83 -23.96
N VAL A 228 28.18 -5.11 -23.31
CA VAL A 228 28.48 -4.44 -22.03
C VAL A 228 27.30 -4.35 -21.06
N VAL A 229 27.67 -4.24 -19.78
CA VAL A 229 26.83 -3.68 -18.72
C VAL A 229 27.39 -2.30 -18.35
N TYR A 230 26.54 -1.26 -18.40
CA TYR A 230 26.88 0.05 -17.84
C TYR A 230 26.43 0.11 -16.38
N ASN A 231 27.40 0.19 -15.47
CA ASN A 231 27.16 0.41 -14.06
C ASN A 231 27.11 1.91 -13.77
N VAL A 232 25.90 2.45 -13.55
CA VAL A 232 25.65 3.88 -13.41
C VAL A 232 25.32 4.26 -11.97
N GLN A 233 26.11 5.14 -11.37
CA GLN A 233 25.84 5.74 -10.06
C GLN A 233 25.47 7.21 -10.22
N LEU A 234 24.21 7.54 -9.95
CA LEU A 234 23.69 8.89 -9.91
C LEU A 234 23.73 9.43 -8.48
N ALA A 235 24.26 10.64 -8.32
CA ALA A 235 24.27 11.40 -7.09
C ALA A 235 23.87 12.86 -7.31
N PHE A 236 23.30 13.46 -6.26
CA PHE A 236 23.08 14.90 -6.13
C PHE A 236 23.77 15.40 -4.88
N ASP A 237 24.18 16.67 -4.88
CA ASP A 237 24.75 17.32 -3.70
C ASP A 237 23.76 17.27 -2.53
N LYS A 238 24.16 16.60 -1.45
CA LYS A 238 23.32 16.38 -0.27
C LYS A 238 22.84 17.70 0.35
N ASP A 239 23.74 18.68 0.36
CA ASP A 239 23.56 19.98 1.00
C ASP A 239 22.94 21.03 0.05
N SER A 240 22.56 20.64 -1.17
CA SER A 240 21.86 21.56 -2.08
C SER A 240 20.49 21.97 -1.52
N ASP A 241 20.23 23.28 -1.60
CA ASP A 241 18.95 23.90 -1.26
C ASP A 241 17.81 23.44 -2.20
N VAL A 242 18.15 23.03 -3.43
CA VAL A 242 17.18 22.57 -4.42
C VAL A 242 17.16 21.05 -4.47
N LYS A 243 16.09 20.46 -3.92
CA LYS A 243 15.90 19.01 -3.97
C LYS A 243 15.55 18.52 -5.39
N PRO A 244 16.08 17.35 -5.82
CA PRO A 244 15.85 16.79 -7.16
C PRO A 244 14.44 16.20 -7.29
N THR A 245 13.46 17.09 -7.48
CA THR A 245 12.03 16.78 -7.61
C THR A 245 11.47 17.38 -8.89
N LEU A 246 10.45 16.76 -9.48
CA LEU A 246 9.85 17.26 -10.72
C LEU A 246 9.24 18.67 -10.52
N GLY A 247 8.67 18.93 -9.35
CA GLY A 247 8.11 20.24 -9.00
C GLY A 247 9.15 21.36 -9.03
N ASN A 248 10.35 21.12 -8.48
CA ASN A 248 11.44 22.11 -8.54
C ASN A 248 11.91 22.35 -9.98
N LEU A 249 12.00 21.31 -10.81
CA LEU A 249 12.37 21.45 -12.22
C LEU A 249 11.33 22.28 -13.00
N LEU A 250 10.04 22.03 -12.78
CA LEU A 250 8.95 22.79 -13.40
C LEU A 250 8.95 24.26 -12.97
N MET A 251 9.29 24.56 -11.71
CA MET A 251 9.51 25.94 -11.24
C MET A 251 10.80 26.57 -11.77
N GLY A 252 11.51 25.86 -12.65
CA GLY A 252 12.74 26.33 -13.27
C GLY A 252 13.94 26.36 -12.33
N LYS A 253 13.89 25.62 -11.21
CA LYS A 253 15.01 25.52 -10.27
C LYS A 253 16.00 24.49 -10.78
N LYS A 254 17.24 24.93 -10.91
CA LYS A 254 18.38 24.13 -11.36
C LYS A 254 18.77 23.09 -10.32
N VAL A 255 19.08 21.87 -10.78
CA VAL A 255 19.82 20.86 -10.02
C VAL A 255 21.08 20.45 -10.77
N THR A 256 22.05 19.88 -10.06
CA THR A 256 23.29 19.35 -10.66
C THR A 256 23.36 17.85 -10.41
N ALA A 257 23.25 17.06 -11.48
CA ALA A 257 23.33 15.60 -11.44
C ALA A 257 24.76 15.14 -11.73
N HIS A 258 25.36 14.42 -10.78
CA HIS A 258 26.68 13.81 -10.93
C HIS A 258 26.49 12.32 -11.25
N ILE A 259 27.00 11.88 -12.40
CA ILE A 259 26.80 10.51 -12.89
C ILE A 259 28.15 9.85 -13.11
N TYR A 260 28.43 8.82 -12.32
CA TYR A 260 29.56 7.93 -12.57
C TYR A 260 29.12 6.75 -13.43
N ILE A 261 29.85 6.47 -14.51
CA ILE A 261 29.58 5.35 -15.43
C ILE A 261 30.82 4.48 -15.54
N ASP A 262 30.68 3.22 -15.15
CA ASP A 262 31.68 2.18 -15.38
C ASP A 262 31.20 1.19 -16.45
N ARG A 263 32.05 0.93 -17.44
CA ARG A 263 31.77 0.05 -18.57
C ARG A 263 32.34 -1.34 -18.29
N ILE A 264 31.47 -2.26 -17.90
CA ILE A 264 31.84 -3.64 -17.56
C ILE A 264 31.62 -4.52 -18.81
N PRO A 265 32.66 -5.17 -19.36
CA PRO A 265 32.48 -6.10 -20.47
C PRO A 265 31.53 -7.24 -20.07
N MET A 266 30.56 -7.58 -20.94
CA MET A 266 29.54 -8.59 -20.63
C MET A 266 30.12 -9.96 -20.27
N LYS A 267 31.29 -10.29 -20.80
CA LYS A 267 32.04 -11.53 -20.47
C LYS A 267 32.43 -11.63 -19.00
N ASP A 268 32.57 -10.50 -18.31
CA ASP A 268 33.03 -10.42 -16.91
C ASP A 268 31.84 -10.34 -15.92
N VAL A 269 30.60 -10.42 -16.44
CA VAL A 269 29.37 -10.30 -15.65
C VAL A 269 28.74 -11.66 -15.47
N GLU A 270 28.59 -12.11 -14.22
CA GLU A 270 27.95 -13.38 -13.90
C GLU A 270 26.49 -13.19 -13.44
N PRO A 271 25.53 -14.03 -13.87
CA PRO A 271 24.12 -13.91 -13.52
C PRO A 271 23.83 -14.44 -12.10
N THR A 272 24.54 -13.89 -11.11
CA THR A 272 24.46 -14.32 -9.71
C THR A 272 24.16 -13.16 -8.78
N PHE A 273 23.62 -13.48 -7.59
CA PHE A 273 23.43 -12.49 -6.55
C PHE A 273 24.76 -11.85 -6.13
N ASP A 274 25.82 -12.64 -5.99
CA ASP A 274 27.12 -12.15 -5.51
C ASP A 274 27.74 -11.14 -6.49
N ASN A 275 27.70 -11.41 -7.80
CA ASN A 275 28.19 -10.45 -8.80
C ASN A 275 27.39 -9.14 -8.77
N LEU A 276 26.06 -9.22 -8.69
CA LEU A 276 25.19 -8.04 -8.59
C LEU A 276 25.40 -7.29 -7.27
N TYR A 277 25.58 -8.02 -6.17
CA TYR A 277 25.87 -7.46 -4.85
C TYR A 277 27.19 -6.70 -4.87
N GLU A 278 28.26 -7.23 -5.47
CA GLU A 278 29.54 -6.53 -5.58
C GLU A 278 29.44 -5.27 -6.46
N ILE A 279 28.66 -5.31 -7.54
CA ILE A 279 28.35 -4.09 -8.33
C ILE A 279 27.68 -3.04 -7.44
N TYR A 280 26.69 -3.42 -6.63
CA TYR A 280 25.99 -2.51 -5.72
C TYR A 280 26.82 -2.10 -4.50
N LYS A 281 27.73 -2.93 -4.03
CA LYS A 281 28.72 -2.59 -3.00
C LYS A 281 29.64 -1.47 -3.50
N SER A 282 30.08 -1.58 -4.75
CA SER A 282 30.82 -0.50 -5.41
C SER A 282 29.98 0.77 -5.54
N LYS A 283 28.69 0.67 -5.93
CA LYS A 283 27.76 1.82 -5.96
C LYS A 283 27.60 2.50 -4.59
N ASP A 284 27.48 1.72 -3.52
CA ASP A 284 27.30 2.24 -2.16
C ASP A 284 28.53 3.02 -1.70
N ALA A 285 29.72 2.47 -1.96
CA ALA A 285 30.96 3.15 -1.65
C ALA A 285 31.20 4.39 -2.53
N LEU A 286 30.76 4.41 -3.81
CA LEU A 286 30.77 5.61 -4.65
C LEU A 286 29.90 6.71 -4.03
N GLN A 287 28.69 6.34 -3.59
CA GLN A 287 27.76 7.27 -2.96
C GLN A 287 28.28 7.79 -1.61
N ASP A 288 28.93 6.94 -0.82
CA ASP A 288 29.55 7.32 0.46
C ASP A 288 30.68 8.32 0.26
N SER A 289 31.55 8.09 -0.73
CA SER A 289 32.60 9.04 -1.12
C SER A 289 31.99 10.38 -1.55
N PHE A 290 30.98 10.34 -2.42
CA PHE A 290 30.36 11.55 -2.94
C PHE A 290 29.71 12.38 -1.82
N HIS A 291 28.98 11.73 -0.91
CA HIS A 291 28.36 12.41 0.24
C HIS A 291 29.37 12.98 1.24
N LYS A 292 30.59 12.44 1.34
CA LYS A 292 31.62 12.91 2.28
C LYS A 292 32.54 13.97 1.69
N TYR A 293 32.90 13.83 0.41
CA TYR A 293 34.00 14.58 -0.21
C TYR A 293 33.57 15.35 -1.47
N GLY A 294 32.30 15.24 -1.89
CA GLY A 294 31.80 15.86 -3.12
C GLY A 294 32.32 15.24 -4.42
N ASN A 295 32.95 14.06 -4.34
CA ASN A 295 33.47 13.33 -5.51
C ASN A 295 33.43 11.81 -5.31
N PHE A 296 33.55 11.05 -6.40
CA PHE A 296 33.40 9.59 -6.42
C PHE A 296 34.67 8.78 -6.08
N TYR A 297 35.82 9.43 -5.88
CA TYR A 297 37.13 8.76 -5.88
C TYR A 297 37.81 8.70 -4.51
N GLU A 298 37.62 9.74 -3.70
CA GLU A 298 38.29 9.92 -2.42
C GLU A 298 38.03 8.73 -1.47
N GLY A 299 39.09 8.22 -0.83
CA GLY A 299 38.99 7.05 0.05
C GLY A 299 38.76 5.69 -0.64
N ARG A 300 38.78 5.63 -1.99
CA ARG A 300 38.57 4.38 -2.75
C ARG A 300 39.79 3.84 -3.50
N GLY A 301 40.90 4.59 -3.53
CA GLY A 301 42.08 4.23 -4.33
C GLY A 301 41.83 4.19 -5.84
N LEU A 302 40.73 4.79 -6.30
CA LEU A 302 40.43 4.95 -7.71
C LEU A 302 41.17 6.16 -8.26
N LYS A 303 41.62 6.04 -9.52
CA LYS A 303 42.14 7.19 -10.25
C LYS A 303 41.03 8.22 -10.45
N ALA A 304 41.26 9.45 -10.02
CA ALA A 304 40.33 10.54 -10.26
C ALA A 304 40.22 10.82 -11.76
N GLU A 305 39.02 10.68 -12.31
CA GLU A 305 38.69 11.15 -13.66
C GLU A 305 37.94 12.48 -13.54
N GLU A 306 38.30 13.43 -14.40
CA GLU A 306 37.68 14.74 -14.45
C GLU A 306 36.23 14.65 -14.95
N GLY A 307 35.32 15.37 -14.30
CA GLY A 307 33.92 15.37 -14.68
C GLY A 307 33.69 16.11 -15.99
N ILE A 308 32.95 15.49 -16.91
CA ILE A 308 32.58 16.07 -18.21
C ILE A 308 31.19 16.70 -18.07
N THR A 309 31.13 18.02 -18.05
CA THR A 309 29.85 18.75 -18.09
C THR A 309 29.23 18.62 -19.48
N MET A 310 28.04 18.02 -19.58
CA MET A 310 27.37 17.84 -20.86
C MET A 310 26.41 18.98 -21.15
N HIS A 311 26.53 19.59 -22.32
CA HIS A 311 25.68 20.71 -22.73
C HIS A 311 24.31 20.26 -23.29
N PRO A 312 23.27 21.10 -23.21
CA PRO A 312 21.98 20.83 -23.84
C PRO A 312 22.07 20.57 -25.34
N ARG A 313 21.30 19.59 -25.83
CA ARG A 313 21.21 19.30 -27.26
C ARG A 313 20.17 20.20 -27.90
N ILE A 314 20.61 21.08 -28.81
CA ILE A 314 19.75 22.03 -29.53
C ILE A 314 18.50 21.37 -30.17
N PRO A 315 18.57 20.16 -30.75
CA PRO A 315 17.37 19.49 -31.27
C PRO A 315 16.22 19.35 -30.28
N VAL A 316 16.49 19.18 -28.98
CA VAL A 316 15.45 19.09 -27.94
C VAL A 316 14.67 20.40 -27.84
N LEU A 317 15.37 21.54 -27.86
CA LEU A 317 14.75 22.87 -27.86
C LEU A 317 13.92 23.09 -29.14
N ILE A 318 14.48 22.76 -30.30
CA ILE A 318 13.79 22.92 -31.59
C ILE A 318 12.51 22.09 -31.59
N ASN A 319 12.58 20.82 -31.15
CA ASN A 319 11.40 19.96 -31.08
C ASN A 319 10.31 20.55 -30.19
N GLN A 320 10.66 21.02 -28.99
CA GLN A 320 9.70 21.65 -28.08
C GLN A 320 9.06 22.89 -28.72
N ILE A 321 9.85 23.76 -29.36
CA ILE A 321 9.35 24.98 -30.01
C ILE A 321 8.41 24.62 -31.16
N LEU A 322 8.78 23.67 -32.02
CA LEU A 322 7.95 23.28 -33.16
C LEU A 322 6.59 22.73 -32.73
N TRP A 323 6.57 21.87 -31.71
CA TRP A 323 5.30 21.36 -31.16
C TRP A 323 4.46 22.46 -30.51
N THR A 324 5.10 23.37 -29.78
CA THR A 324 4.40 24.52 -29.17
C THR A 324 3.80 25.43 -30.26
N ILE A 325 4.54 25.71 -31.35
CA ILE A 325 4.05 26.52 -32.47
C ILE A 325 2.89 25.81 -33.19
N PHE A 326 3.01 24.50 -33.43
CA PHE A 326 1.96 23.70 -34.05
C PHE A 326 0.67 23.75 -33.22
N GLU A 327 0.77 23.54 -31.91
CA GLU A 327 -0.35 23.59 -30.99
C GLU A 327 -1.01 24.97 -30.94
N LEU A 328 -0.21 26.04 -30.77
CA LEU A 328 -0.71 27.41 -30.74
C LEU A 328 -1.37 27.82 -32.06
N SER A 329 -0.82 27.39 -33.18
CA SER A 329 -1.34 27.67 -34.52
C SER A 329 -2.65 26.93 -34.78
N PHE A 330 -2.74 25.66 -34.36
CA PHE A 330 -3.98 24.89 -34.43
C PHE A 330 -5.08 25.52 -33.55
N MET A 331 -4.76 25.89 -32.32
CA MET A 331 -5.70 26.58 -31.43
C MET A 331 -6.16 27.93 -32.01
N ALA A 332 -5.24 28.71 -32.59
CA ALA A 332 -5.56 29.98 -33.23
C ALA A 332 -6.49 29.78 -34.44
N TYR A 333 -6.19 28.80 -35.30
CA TYR A 333 -7.02 28.46 -36.46
C TYR A 333 -8.44 28.07 -36.03
N CYS A 334 -8.58 27.12 -35.10
CA CYS A 334 -9.89 26.71 -34.57
C CYS A 334 -10.66 27.89 -33.97
N THR A 335 -9.97 28.79 -33.26
CA THR A 335 -10.57 29.98 -32.67
C THR A 335 -11.09 30.94 -33.75
N VAL A 336 -10.27 31.26 -34.76
CA VAL A 336 -10.64 32.17 -35.86
C VAL A 336 -11.81 31.60 -36.67
N GLU A 337 -11.77 30.31 -37.03
CA GLU A 337 -12.87 29.65 -37.75
C GLU A 337 -14.18 29.71 -36.96
N LEU A 338 -14.14 29.46 -35.65
CA LEU A 338 -15.33 29.55 -34.80
C LEU A 338 -15.89 30.98 -34.70
N ILE A 339 -15.00 31.99 -34.66
CA ILE A 339 -15.39 33.41 -34.68
C ILE A 339 -16.03 33.77 -36.03
N LEU A 340 -15.39 33.43 -37.14
CA LEU A 340 -15.88 33.72 -38.50
C LEU A 340 -17.21 33.02 -38.80
N ALA A 341 -17.41 31.81 -38.27
CA ALA A 341 -18.67 31.08 -38.39
C ALA A 341 -19.79 31.61 -37.46
N GLY A 342 -19.54 32.67 -36.68
CA GLY A 342 -20.50 33.23 -35.72
C GLY A 342 -20.85 32.28 -34.57
N ARG A 343 -20.06 31.23 -34.33
CA ARG A 343 -20.33 30.16 -33.36
C ARG A 343 -19.79 30.51 -31.97
N PHE A 344 -20.09 31.71 -31.48
CA PHE A 344 -19.57 32.24 -30.21
C PHE A 344 -19.92 31.37 -29.00
N ILE A 345 -21.12 30.77 -28.98
CA ILE A 345 -21.54 29.86 -27.89
C ILE A 345 -20.69 28.59 -27.87
N LEU A 346 -20.38 28.02 -29.04
CA LEU A 346 -19.52 26.84 -29.16
C LEU A 346 -18.08 27.18 -28.75
N LEU A 347 -17.57 28.35 -29.14
CA LEU A 347 -16.25 28.83 -28.73
C LEU A 347 -16.13 29.00 -27.21
N ILE A 348 -17.12 29.62 -26.57
CA ILE A 348 -17.18 29.76 -25.11
C ILE A 348 -17.25 28.37 -24.46
N THR A 349 -18.11 27.48 -24.97
CA THR A 349 -18.27 26.12 -24.43
C THR A 349 -16.98 25.31 -24.54
N ILE A 350 -16.29 25.36 -25.68
CA ILE A 350 -14.99 24.69 -25.88
C ILE A 350 -13.95 25.30 -24.96
N THR A 351 -13.87 26.62 -24.87
CA THR A 351 -12.88 27.31 -24.01
C THR A 351 -13.08 26.93 -22.55
N VAL A 352 -14.32 26.98 -22.05
CA VAL A 352 -14.69 26.57 -20.68
C VAL A 352 -14.45 25.08 -20.47
N SER A 353 -14.78 24.22 -21.44
CA SER A 353 -14.59 22.77 -21.32
C SER A 353 -13.11 22.39 -21.33
N VAL A 354 -12.28 23.02 -22.17
CA VAL A 354 -10.84 22.80 -22.23
C VAL A 354 -10.16 23.36 -20.98
N THR A 355 -10.52 24.55 -20.50
CA THR A 355 -10.00 25.06 -19.22
C THR A 355 -10.46 24.22 -18.04
N ALA A 356 -11.71 23.74 -18.03
CA ALA A 356 -12.20 22.82 -17.01
C ALA A 356 -11.49 21.47 -17.09
N LEU A 357 -11.26 20.88 -18.27
CA LEU A 357 -10.53 19.62 -18.45
C LEU A 357 -9.03 19.77 -18.13
N LEU A 358 -8.41 20.90 -18.46
CA LEU A 358 -7.04 21.22 -18.07
C LEU A 358 -6.93 21.44 -16.57
N PHE A 359 -7.88 22.13 -15.96
CA PHE A 359 -7.96 22.27 -14.51
C PHE A 359 -8.24 20.92 -13.84
N LEU A 360 -9.13 20.10 -14.39
CA LEU A 360 -9.46 18.77 -13.86
C LEU A 360 -8.31 17.78 -14.06
N SER A 361 -7.55 17.88 -15.16
CA SER A 361 -6.36 17.05 -15.41
C SER A 361 -5.19 17.50 -14.55
N VAL A 362 -4.99 18.80 -14.34
CA VAL A 362 -4.03 19.30 -13.35
C VAL A 362 -4.48 18.87 -11.96
N CYS A 363 -5.74 19.05 -11.56
CA CYS A 363 -6.25 18.58 -10.28
C CYS A 363 -6.17 17.06 -10.13
N THR A 364 -6.48 16.24 -11.14
CA THR A 364 -6.36 14.79 -11.05
C THR A 364 -4.92 14.32 -11.12
N LEU A 365 -4.04 14.99 -11.85
CA LEU A 365 -2.59 14.73 -11.81
C LEU A 365 -2.01 15.17 -10.47
N THR A 366 -2.47 16.29 -9.90
CA THR A 366 -2.07 16.78 -8.57
C THR A 366 -2.66 15.91 -7.47
N ILE A 367 -3.89 15.39 -7.61
CA ILE A 367 -4.55 14.43 -6.71
C ILE A 367 -3.94 13.04 -6.88
N ALA A 368 -3.54 12.63 -8.08
CA ALA A 368 -2.83 11.36 -8.29
C ALA A 368 -1.39 11.47 -7.78
N LEU A 369 -0.72 12.61 -7.97
CA LEU A 369 0.57 12.93 -7.36
C LEU A 369 0.42 13.06 -5.85
N THR A 370 -0.62 13.70 -5.30
CA THR A 370 -0.86 13.75 -3.85
C THR A 370 -1.49 12.48 -3.31
N ALA A 371 -2.05 11.56 -4.09
CA ALA A 371 -2.50 10.24 -3.62
C ALA A 371 -1.36 9.22 -3.71
N THR A 372 -0.40 9.43 -4.63
CA THR A 372 0.88 8.72 -4.63
C THR A 372 1.91 9.34 -3.68
N MET A 373 1.74 10.62 -3.28
CA MET A 373 2.52 11.34 -2.26
C MET A 373 1.83 11.46 -0.90
N ALA A 374 0.53 11.16 -0.79
CA ALA A 374 -0.17 10.98 0.48
C ALA A 374 0.30 9.63 1.01
N SER A 375 1.50 9.68 1.58
CA SER A 375 1.64 9.05 2.87
C SER A 375 0.47 9.58 3.71
N PRO A 376 -0.37 8.69 4.27
CA PRO A 376 -1.42 9.11 5.19
C PRO A 376 -0.81 10.10 6.18
N THR A 377 -1.53 11.18 6.51
CA THR A 377 -0.98 12.23 7.37
C THR A 377 -0.32 11.58 8.60
N ASN A 378 0.73 12.19 9.14
CA ASN A 378 1.45 11.64 10.30
C ASN A 378 0.47 11.25 11.43
N VAL A 379 -0.67 11.95 11.53
CA VAL A 379 -1.78 11.66 12.45
C VAL A 379 -2.51 10.36 12.09
N ASP A 380 -2.93 10.14 10.84
CA ASP A 380 -3.63 8.90 10.43
C ASP A 380 -2.73 7.66 10.56
N GLN A 381 -1.43 7.79 10.28
CA GLN A 381 -0.46 6.71 10.51
C GLN A 381 -0.29 6.41 12.00
N GLN A 382 -0.17 7.45 12.84
CA GLN A 382 -0.08 7.28 14.28
C GLN A 382 -1.39 6.74 14.88
N PHE A 383 -2.55 7.13 14.37
CA PHE A 383 -3.86 6.63 14.81
C PHE A 383 -3.99 5.14 14.52
N ALA A 384 -3.75 4.71 13.27
CA ALA A 384 -3.79 3.30 12.89
C ALA A 384 -2.79 2.46 13.71
N LYS A 385 -1.57 2.98 13.92
CA LYS A 385 -0.57 2.33 14.77
C LYS A 385 -1.05 2.18 16.22
N SER A 386 -1.66 3.21 16.78
CA SER A 386 -2.22 3.20 18.15
C SER A 386 -3.35 2.18 18.27
N ALA A 387 -4.23 2.12 17.27
CA ALA A 387 -5.30 1.13 17.17
C ALA A 387 -4.76 -0.31 17.11
N ASN A 388 -3.70 -0.56 16.33
CA ASN A 388 -3.08 -1.88 16.23
C ASN A 388 -2.38 -2.32 17.53
N LEU A 389 -1.72 -1.37 18.23
CA LEU A 389 -1.12 -1.63 19.55
C LEU A 389 -2.20 -1.95 20.60
N PHE A 390 -3.25 -1.14 20.64
CA PHE A 390 -4.42 -1.38 21.49
C PHE A 390 -5.03 -2.76 21.20
N ALA A 391 -5.20 -3.09 19.93
CA ALA A 391 -5.77 -4.36 19.48
C ALA A 391 -4.97 -5.58 19.95
N THR A 392 -3.65 -5.51 19.82
CA THR A 392 -2.76 -6.59 20.23
C THR A 392 -2.80 -6.81 21.73
N GLU A 393 -2.72 -5.72 22.52
CA GLU A 393 -2.76 -5.80 23.98
C GLU A 393 -4.14 -6.24 24.49
N LEU A 394 -5.22 -5.71 23.93
CA LEU A 394 -6.59 -6.10 24.27
C LEU A 394 -6.83 -7.57 23.98
N TYR A 395 -6.37 -8.07 22.82
CA TYR A 395 -6.46 -9.48 22.48
C TYR A 395 -5.72 -10.34 23.50
N GLN A 396 -4.48 -9.97 23.85
CA GLN A 396 -3.71 -10.68 24.88
C GLN A 396 -4.44 -10.71 26.22
N LYS A 397 -5.01 -9.58 26.67
CA LYS A 397 -5.79 -9.54 27.92
C LYS A 397 -7.10 -10.31 27.86
N THR A 398 -7.67 -10.46 26.67
CA THR A 398 -8.91 -11.21 26.43
C THR A 398 -8.69 -12.72 26.47
N ILE A 399 -7.57 -13.21 25.95
CA ILE A 399 -7.28 -14.66 25.89
C ILE A 399 -6.68 -15.22 27.19
N GLU A 400 -6.23 -14.36 28.12
CA GLU A 400 -5.69 -14.78 29.43
C GLU A 400 -6.72 -15.66 30.18
N GLY A 401 -6.37 -16.94 30.41
CA GLY A 401 -7.23 -17.89 31.11
C GLY A 401 -8.42 -18.42 30.31
N LYS A 402 -8.57 -18.04 29.03
CA LYS A 402 -9.64 -18.53 28.15
C LYS A 402 -9.16 -19.68 27.26
N GLN A 403 -10.01 -20.69 27.10
CA GLN A 403 -9.84 -21.79 26.14
C GLN A 403 -10.84 -21.66 24.99
N GLY A 404 -10.60 -22.37 23.89
CA GLY A 404 -11.51 -22.39 22.74
C GLY A 404 -11.38 -21.21 21.78
N ASN A 405 -12.36 -21.07 20.89
CA ASN A 405 -12.39 -20.05 19.85
C ASN A 405 -12.62 -18.66 20.44
N VAL A 406 -11.94 -17.67 19.90
CA VAL A 406 -12.06 -16.28 20.33
C VAL A 406 -12.16 -15.39 19.10
N ILE A 407 -13.06 -14.43 19.14
CA ILE A 407 -13.10 -13.33 18.19
C ILE A 407 -13.46 -12.05 18.92
N ILE A 408 -12.69 -11.00 18.69
CA ILE A 408 -13.05 -9.65 19.13
C ILE A 408 -12.86 -8.67 17.97
N SER A 409 -13.52 -7.52 18.06
CA SER A 409 -13.23 -6.36 17.22
C SER A 409 -12.61 -5.24 18.02
N PRO A 410 -11.27 -5.14 18.02
CA PRO A 410 -10.60 -4.08 18.74
C PRO A 410 -10.95 -2.69 18.24
N ALA A 411 -11.07 -2.49 16.91
CA ALA A 411 -11.46 -1.20 16.35
C ALA A 411 -12.82 -0.73 16.88
N SER A 412 -13.78 -1.65 17.00
CA SER A 412 -15.12 -1.34 17.51
C SER A 412 -15.14 -1.07 19.01
N ILE A 413 -14.41 -1.87 19.78
CA ILE A 413 -14.25 -1.70 21.23
C ILE A 413 -13.56 -0.36 21.53
N GLN A 414 -12.45 -0.06 20.83
CA GLN A 414 -11.74 1.20 20.97
C GLN A 414 -12.66 2.38 20.66
N SER A 415 -13.48 2.28 19.60
CA SER A 415 -14.46 3.32 19.26
C SER A 415 -15.46 3.58 20.39
N ALA A 416 -16.03 2.54 21.01
CA ALA A 416 -16.97 2.68 22.11
C ALA A 416 -16.32 3.25 23.39
N VAL A 417 -15.11 2.81 23.73
CA VAL A 417 -14.35 3.32 24.89
C VAL A 417 -13.90 4.77 24.65
N THR A 418 -13.50 5.12 23.43
CA THR A 418 -13.17 6.50 23.06
C THR A 418 -14.39 7.40 23.14
N LEU A 419 -15.56 6.94 22.70
CA LEU A 419 -16.79 7.70 22.86
C LEU A 419 -17.05 8.01 24.34
N ALA A 420 -16.89 7.03 25.24
CA ALA A 420 -16.99 7.27 26.68
C ALA A 420 -15.92 8.26 27.19
N MET A 421 -14.69 8.21 26.67
CA MET A 421 -13.61 9.14 27.03
C MET A 421 -13.99 10.60 26.76
N PHE A 422 -14.80 10.90 25.74
CA PHE A 422 -15.30 12.26 25.52
C PHE A 422 -16.24 12.77 26.63
N GLY A 423 -16.85 11.86 27.40
CA GLY A 423 -17.62 12.19 28.59
C GLY A 423 -16.75 12.43 29.82
N ALA A 424 -15.49 12.01 29.81
CA ALA A 424 -14.55 12.24 30.91
C ALA A 424 -14.07 13.69 30.94
N THR A 425 -13.91 14.23 32.15
CA THR A 425 -13.40 15.58 32.42
C THR A 425 -12.02 15.77 31.81
N GLU A 426 -11.81 16.88 31.10
CA GLU A 426 -10.51 17.20 30.51
C GLU A 426 -9.44 17.37 31.61
N GLY A 427 -8.25 16.79 31.41
CA GLY A 427 -7.17 16.82 32.39
C GLY A 427 -7.34 15.89 33.61
N SER A 428 -8.44 15.13 33.69
CA SER A 428 -8.66 14.17 34.79
C SER A 428 -7.78 12.92 34.67
N ASP A 429 -7.57 12.22 35.78
CA ASP A 429 -6.88 10.92 35.76
C ASP A 429 -7.71 9.88 35.00
N THR A 430 -9.04 9.95 35.09
CA THR A 430 -9.95 9.04 34.35
C THR A 430 -9.66 9.14 32.86
N ARG A 431 -9.64 10.36 32.31
CA ARG A 431 -9.33 10.60 30.90
C ARG A 431 -7.90 10.19 30.53
N THR A 432 -6.94 10.49 31.40
CA THR A 432 -5.52 10.15 31.19
C THR A 432 -5.30 8.64 31.09
N GLN A 433 -5.87 7.87 32.02
CA GLN A 433 -5.81 6.40 31.99
C GLN A 433 -6.47 5.83 30.73
N MET A 434 -7.61 6.39 30.31
CA MET A 434 -8.29 5.98 29.07
C MET A 434 -7.42 6.27 27.83
N MET A 435 -6.83 7.45 27.70
CA MET A 435 -5.93 7.79 26.58
C MET A 435 -4.71 6.86 26.52
N GLN A 436 -4.07 6.60 27.66
CA GLN A 436 -2.92 5.71 27.76
C GLN A 436 -3.29 4.24 27.48
N GLY A 437 -4.42 3.78 28.02
CA GLY A 437 -4.93 2.42 27.79
C GLY A 437 -5.28 2.17 26.32
N MET A 438 -5.87 3.16 25.65
CA MET A 438 -6.15 3.14 24.20
C MET A 438 -4.92 3.42 23.33
N LYS A 439 -3.74 3.63 23.93
CA LYS A 439 -2.45 3.86 23.28
C LYS A 439 -2.42 5.13 22.40
N TYR A 440 -3.25 6.12 22.69
CA TYR A 440 -3.20 7.39 21.95
C TYR A 440 -1.90 8.14 22.27
N PRO A 441 -1.22 8.73 21.27
CA PRO A 441 -0.05 9.55 21.52
C PRO A 441 -0.41 10.77 22.38
N GLU A 442 0.44 11.16 23.32
CA GLU A 442 0.17 12.26 24.26
C GLU A 442 -0.15 13.59 23.56
N GLN A 443 0.42 13.82 22.38
CA GLN A 443 0.19 15.00 21.55
C GLN A 443 -1.18 15.02 20.84
N PHE A 444 -1.98 13.95 20.91
CA PHE A 444 -3.28 13.91 20.25
C PHE A 444 -4.30 14.75 21.02
N SER A 445 -4.88 15.74 20.34
CA SER A 445 -6.02 16.49 20.86
C SER A 445 -7.30 15.67 20.78
N ALA A 446 -8.30 16.03 21.59
CA ALA A 446 -9.64 15.46 21.51
C ALA A 446 -10.22 15.61 20.08
N ASN A 447 -10.06 16.78 19.46
CA ASN A 447 -10.57 17.03 18.11
C ASN A 447 -9.90 16.15 17.05
N SER A 448 -8.57 15.97 17.11
CA SER A 448 -7.88 15.08 16.17
C SER A 448 -8.35 13.63 16.30
N ILE A 449 -8.64 13.15 17.51
CA ILE A 449 -9.20 11.81 17.72
C ILE A 449 -10.62 11.73 17.15
N ALA A 450 -11.45 12.74 17.40
CA ALA A 450 -12.81 12.82 16.86
C ALA A 450 -12.83 12.84 15.33
N ASP A 451 -11.91 13.57 14.70
CA ASP A 451 -11.75 13.62 13.25
C ASP A 451 -11.28 12.28 12.69
N SER A 452 -10.32 11.60 13.34
CA SER A 452 -9.89 10.25 12.93
C SER A 452 -11.04 9.24 13.00
N TYR A 453 -11.88 9.26 14.04
CA TYR A 453 -13.05 8.40 14.11
C TYR A 453 -14.14 8.76 13.11
N LYS A 454 -14.30 10.05 12.80
CA LYS A 454 -15.20 10.47 11.73
C LYS A 454 -14.78 9.86 10.39
N THR A 455 -13.49 9.96 10.03
CA THR A 455 -12.96 9.35 8.82
C THR A 455 -13.06 7.82 8.84
N PHE A 456 -12.74 7.18 9.96
CA PHE A 456 -12.89 5.74 10.13
C PHE A 456 -14.34 5.29 9.88
N ASN A 457 -15.31 5.94 10.52
CA ASN A 457 -16.72 5.57 10.39
C ASN A 457 -17.28 5.87 8.98
N GLU A 458 -16.85 6.97 8.34
CA GLU A 458 -17.20 7.24 6.93
C GLU A 458 -16.64 6.17 5.98
N ASN A 459 -15.47 5.60 6.28
CA ASN A 459 -14.90 4.50 5.50
C ASN A 459 -15.64 3.18 5.78
N VAL A 460 -16.03 2.93 7.03
CA VAL A 460 -16.87 1.78 7.40
C VAL A 460 -18.22 1.83 6.69
N GLU A 461 -18.89 2.98 6.66
CA GLU A 461 -20.18 3.15 5.97
C GLU A 461 -20.11 2.87 4.46
N LYS A 462 -18.97 3.20 3.83
CA LYS A 462 -18.71 2.90 2.41
C LYS A 462 -18.39 1.42 2.16
N THR A 463 -18.04 0.67 3.20
CA THR A 463 -17.58 -0.71 3.07
C THR A 463 -18.77 -1.66 3.14
N ASN A 464 -19.11 -2.25 1.99
CA ASN A 464 -20.25 -3.15 1.88
C ASN A 464 -20.14 -4.34 2.84
N GLY A 465 -21.19 -4.55 3.63
CA GLY A 465 -21.36 -5.69 4.51
C GLY A 465 -20.63 -5.62 5.86
N LEU A 466 -19.93 -4.53 6.16
CA LEU A 466 -19.46 -4.22 7.52
C LEU A 466 -20.51 -3.38 8.27
N LYS A 467 -20.87 -3.80 9.49
CA LYS A 467 -21.77 -3.06 10.38
C LYS A 467 -21.17 -2.98 11.77
N ILE A 468 -20.93 -1.75 12.23
CA ILE A 468 -20.49 -1.42 13.59
C ILE A 468 -21.64 -0.75 14.33
N ALA A 469 -21.96 -1.26 15.50
CA ALA A 469 -22.99 -0.73 16.39
C ALA A 469 -22.36 -0.40 17.74
N ASN A 470 -22.20 0.89 18.02
CA ASN A 470 -21.74 1.43 19.29
C ASN A 470 -22.86 2.24 19.92
N LYS A 471 -23.06 2.11 21.23
CA LYS A 471 -24.00 2.96 21.96
C LYS A 471 -23.63 3.09 23.43
N VAL A 472 -23.90 4.27 23.99
CA VAL A 472 -23.75 4.55 25.41
C VAL A 472 -25.14 4.64 26.02
N TYR A 473 -25.43 3.82 27.03
CA TYR A 473 -26.65 3.93 27.81
C TYR A 473 -26.32 4.53 29.18
N VAL A 474 -27.11 5.51 29.60
CA VAL A 474 -26.98 6.17 30.91
C VAL A 474 -28.27 6.07 31.72
N MET A 475 -28.18 6.18 33.04
CA MET A 475 -29.35 6.04 33.91
C MET A 475 -30.45 7.07 33.56
N GLU A 476 -31.71 6.65 33.64
CA GLU A 476 -32.89 7.49 33.42
C GLU A 476 -32.91 8.72 34.36
N ASN A 477 -33.56 9.80 33.92
CA ASN A 477 -33.72 11.09 34.60
C ASN A 477 -32.51 12.05 34.53
N TYR A 478 -31.49 11.71 33.74
CA TYR A 478 -30.37 12.60 33.45
C TYR A 478 -30.33 12.96 31.96
N SER A 479 -30.07 14.24 31.70
CA SER A 479 -29.97 14.80 30.34
C SER A 479 -28.54 14.71 29.86
N VAL A 480 -28.32 14.10 28.69
CA VAL A 480 -27.02 14.09 28.01
C VAL A 480 -26.70 15.50 27.51
N LYS A 481 -25.47 15.97 27.74
CA LYS A 481 -24.99 17.27 27.27
C LYS A 481 -25.07 17.35 25.74
N PRO A 482 -25.59 18.46 25.17
CA PRO A 482 -25.62 18.65 23.72
C PRO A 482 -24.25 18.55 23.05
N SER A 483 -23.18 19.03 23.70
CA SER A 483 -21.81 18.93 23.20
C SER A 483 -21.30 17.49 23.09
N PHE A 484 -21.66 16.62 24.05
CA PHE A 484 -21.33 15.20 23.99
C PHE A 484 -22.12 14.51 22.87
N GLN A 485 -23.42 14.78 22.79
CA GLN A 485 -24.29 14.22 21.75
C GLN A 485 -23.85 14.63 20.35
N GLU A 486 -23.36 15.86 20.17
CA GLU A 486 -22.80 16.35 18.91
C GLU A 486 -21.58 15.51 18.47
N VAL A 487 -20.63 15.26 19.36
CA VAL A 487 -19.45 14.43 19.06
C VAL A 487 -19.87 12.98 18.78
N ALA A 488 -20.76 12.42 19.60
CA ALA A 488 -21.30 11.07 19.41
C ALA A 488 -21.89 10.89 18.01
N THR A 489 -22.72 11.84 17.58
CA THR A 489 -23.44 11.77 16.30
C THR A 489 -22.51 12.06 15.12
N LYS A 490 -21.71 13.13 15.21
CA LYS A 490 -20.90 13.60 14.07
C LYS A 490 -19.65 12.75 13.82
N SER A 491 -18.98 12.30 14.87
CA SER A 491 -17.70 11.60 14.77
C SER A 491 -17.84 10.08 14.96
N PHE A 492 -18.75 9.64 15.83
CA PHE A 492 -18.89 8.22 16.17
C PHE A 492 -20.07 7.52 15.49
N LYS A 493 -20.94 8.27 14.78
CA LYS A 493 -22.20 7.75 14.20
C LYS A 493 -23.03 6.99 15.24
N SER A 494 -22.98 7.48 16.47
CA SER A 494 -23.56 6.86 17.66
C SER A 494 -24.39 7.89 18.41
N GLU A 495 -25.15 7.44 19.40
CA GLU A 495 -25.88 8.28 20.33
C GLU A 495 -25.65 7.83 21.78
N ALA A 496 -25.93 8.72 22.74
CA ALA A 496 -26.16 8.33 24.11
C ALA A 496 -27.66 8.36 24.42
N GLN A 497 -28.16 7.34 25.09
CA GLN A 497 -29.57 7.20 25.42
C GLN A 497 -29.77 6.95 26.91
N SER A 498 -30.71 7.67 27.52
CA SER A 498 -31.12 7.42 28.90
C SER A 498 -32.05 6.20 28.97
N LEU A 499 -31.81 5.32 29.95
CA LEU A 499 -32.53 4.06 30.13
C LEU A 499 -32.68 3.72 31.61
N ASN A 500 -33.83 3.17 32.00
CA ASN A 500 -34.10 2.79 33.39
C ASN A 500 -33.47 1.43 33.72
N PHE A 501 -32.27 1.41 34.29
CA PHE A 501 -31.61 0.15 34.64
C PHE A 501 -32.24 -0.58 35.83
N ALA A 502 -33.06 0.09 36.65
CA ALA A 502 -33.79 -0.57 37.73
C ALA A 502 -34.91 -1.49 37.18
N ALA A 503 -35.49 -1.13 36.02
CA ALA A 503 -36.36 -2.00 35.22
C ALA A 503 -35.49 -2.91 34.33
N ASN A 504 -34.73 -3.80 34.97
CA ASN A 504 -33.64 -4.55 34.35
C ASN A 504 -34.06 -5.37 33.10
N THR A 505 -35.25 -5.96 33.13
CA THR A 505 -35.78 -6.79 32.04
C THR A 505 -36.13 -5.94 30.82
N GLU A 506 -36.81 -4.82 31.03
CA GLU A 506 -37.16 -3.85 29.98
C GLU A 506 -35.90 -3.17 29.41
N ALA A 507 -34.93 -2.85 30.27
CA ALA A 507 -33.66 -2.27 29.87
C ALA A 507 -32.85 -3.23 29.00
N ALA A 508 -32.66 -4.47 29.45
CA ALA A 508 -31.97 -5.49 28.66
C ALA A 508 -32.68 -5.75 27.32
N LYS A 509 -34.01 -5.81 27.32
CA LYS A 509 -34.79 -5.95 26.08
C LYS A 509 -34.59 -4.78 25.12
N SER A 510 -34.51 -3.55 25.64
CA SER A 510 -34.27 -2.35 24.82
C SER A 510 -32.86 -2.35 24.21
N ILE A 511 -31.85 -2.74 25.00
CA ILE A 511 -30.46 -2.86 24.53
C ILE A 511 -30.35 -3.96 23.48
N ASN A 512 -30.85 -5.17 23.77
CA ASN A 512 -30.76 -6.31 22.88
C ASN A 512 -31.54 -6.07 21.58
N GLY A 513 -32.74 -5.48 21.65
CA GLY A 513 -33.52 -5.12 20.46
C GLY A 513 -32.77 -4.13 19.56
N TRP A 514 -32.14 -3.10 20.14
CA TRP A 514 -31.33 -2.15 19.37
C TRP A 514 -30.13 -2.84 18.69
N VAL A 515 -29.45 -3.75 19.40
CA VAL A 515 -28.32 -4.52 18.83
C VAL A 515 -28.78 -5.44 17.71
N GLU A 516 -29.91 -6.12 17.88
CA GLU A 516 -30.49 -7.00 16.85
C GLU A 516 -30.80 -6.21 15.57
N ASP A 517 -31.46 -5.06 15.70
CA ASP A 517 -31.80 -4.18 14.57
C ASP A 517 -30.54 -3.71 13.81
N HIS A 518 -29.46 -3.38 14.53
CA HIS A 518 -28.22 -2.88 13.93
C HIS A 518 -27.27 -3.97 13.44
N THR A 519 -27.59 -5.24 13.69
CA THR A 519 -26.77 -6.41 13.29
C THR A 519 -27.53 -7.40 12.40
N ASN A 520 -28.65 -6.98 11.79
CA ASN A 520 -29.52 -7.84 10.98
C ASN A 520 -29.97 -9.11 11.71
N ASN A 521 -30.28 -9.01 13.00
CA ASN A 521 -30.68 -10.10 13.89
C ASN A 521 -29.63 -11.21 14.08
N LYS A 522 -28.34 -10.93 13.78
CA LYS A 522 -27.25 -11.90 13.93
C LYS A 522 -26.66 -11.91 15.34
N ILE A 523 -26.72 -10.80 16.06
CA ILE A 523 -26.29 -10.70 17.45
C ILE A 523 -27.52 -10.50 18.31
N LYS A 524 -27.84 -11.50 19.12
CA LYS A 524 -28.96 -11.51 20.07
C LYS A 524 -28.45 -11.61 21.49
N ASP A 525 -29.29 -11.23 22.44
CA ASP A 525 -29.04 -11.44 23.87
C ASP A 525 -27.63 -10.97 24.30
N LEU A 526 -27.27 -9.74 23.88
CA LEU A 526 -25.96 -9.16 24.19
C LEU A 526 -25.77 -9.00 25.70
N ILE A 527 -26.81 -8.52 26.39
CA ILE A 527 -26.79 -8.28 27.83
C ILE A 527 -27.91 -9.06 28.51
N SER A 528 -27.57 -9.72 29.61
CA SER A 528 -28.54 -10.39 30.48
C SER A 528 -29.21 -9.36 31.41
N PRO A 529 -30.53 -9.48 31.67
CA PRO A 529 -31.22 -8.69 32.69
C PRO A 529 -30.52 -8.72 34.06
N ASP A 530 -29.87 -9.83 34.42
CA ASP A 530 -29.19 -9.98 35.71
C ASP A 530 -27.92 -9.13 35.83
N SER A 531 -27.39 -8.63 34.70
CA SER A 531 -26.25 -7.71 34.67
C SER A 531 -26.65 -6.23 34.86
N LEU A 532 -27.95 -5.94 34.98
CA LEU A 532 -28.49 -4.59 35.16
C LEU A 532 -29.24 -4.49 36.50
N ASN A 533 -29.03 -3.38 37.20
CA ASN A 533 -29.67 -3.11 38.48
C ASN A 533 -29.77 -1.60 38.75
N ALA A 534 -30.37 -1.22 39.89
CA ALA A 534 -30.54 0.18 40.29
C ALA A 534 -29.21 0.94 40.53
N ASP A 535 -28.10 0.23 40.74
CA ASP A 535 -26.76 0.82 40.92
C ASP A 535 -26.01 0.98 39.58
N THR A 536 -26.58 0.49 38.49
CA THR A 536 -26.02 0.67 37.15
C THR A 536 -26.12 2.14 36.75
N ARG A 537 -25.03 2.72 36.28
CA ARG A 537 -24.95 4.14 35.91
C ARG A 537 -24.69 4.37 34.43
N MET A 538 -23.79 3.58 33.84
CA MET A 538 -23.44 3.68 32.43
C MET A 538 -23.07 2.30 31.86
N VAL A 539 -23.63 1.96 30.71
CA VAL A 539 -23.36 0.70 29.98
C VAL A 539 -22.85 1.04 28.59
N LEU A 540 -21.68 0.52 28.24
CA LEU A 540 -21.11 0.63 26.90
C LEU A 540 -21.43 -0.63 26.12
N VAL A 541 -22.21 -0.46 25.05
CA VAL A 541 -22.65 -1.54 24.18
C VAL A 541 -21.85 -1.49 22.90
N ASN A 542 -21.17 -2.59 22.59
CA ASN A 542 -20.50 -2.76 21.32
C ASN A 542 -20.88 -4.08 20.66
N ALA A 543 -21.44 -3.99 19.46
CA ALA A 543 -21.72 -5.13 18.60
C ALA A 543 -21.21 -4.87 17.19
N ILE A 544 -20.66 -5.89 16.55
CA ILE A 544 -20.12 -5.78 15.21
C ILE A 544 -20.40 -7.05 14.43
N TYR A 545 -20.80 -6.85 13.18
CA TYR A 545 -21.09 -7.91 12.24
C TYR A 545 -20.39 -7.60 10.91
N PHE A 546 -19.68 -8.60 10.38
CA PHE A 546 -19.06 -8.49 9.07
C PHE A 546 -19.56 -9.58 8.13
N LYS A 547 -19.85 -9.16 6.90
CA LYS A 547 -20.33 -9.96 5.79
C LYS A 547 -19.59 -9.51 4.53
N GLY A 548 -18.94 -10.42 3.83
CA GLY A 548 -18.22 -10.11 2.60
C GLY A 548 -18.06 -11.34 1.74
N PHE A 549 -18.07 -11.19 0.42
CA PHE A 549 -17.83 -12.30 -0.50
C PHE A 549 -16.34 -12.43 -0.77
N TRP A 550 -15.81 -13.65 -0.89
CA TRP A 550 -14.43 -13.81 -1.34
C TRP A 550 -14.26 -13.23 -2.76
N GLN A 551 -13.15 -12.55 -3.02
CA GLN A 551 -12.76 -12.22 -4.40
C GLN A 551 -12.53 -13.49 -5.23
N HIS A 552 -12.06 -14.56 -4.57
CA HIS A 552 -11.90 -15.89 -5.13
C HIS A 552 -12.70 -16.89 -4.29
N GLN A 553 -13.94 -17.17 -4.70
CA GLN A 553 -14.82 -18.11 -4.00
C GLN A 553 -14.33 -19.56 -4.13
N PHE A 554 -14.56 -20.34 -3.09
CA PHE A 554 -14.30 -21.77 -3.09
C PHE A 554 -15.43 -22.51 -3.81
N ASP A 555 -15.11 -23.58 -4.53
CA ASP A 555 -16.13 -24.43 -5.13
C ASP A 555 -16.70 -25.38 -4.07
N LYS A 556 -18.01 -25.26 -3.77
CA LYS A 556 -18.71 -26.14 -2.82
C LYS A 556 -18.55 -27.62 -3.14
N LYS A 557 -18.34 -27.98 -4.41
CA LYS A 557 -18.11 -29.38 -4.84
C LYS A 557 -16.71 -29.88 -4.48
N GLN A 558 -15.77 -28.97 -4.18
CA GLN A 558 -14.42 -29.29 -3.75
C GLN A 558 -14.27 -29.27 -2.22
N THR A 559 -15.33 -28.95 -1.47
CA THR A 559 -15.37 -29.11 -0.02
C THR A 559 -15.33 -30.60 0.35
N PHE A 560 -14.47 -30.98 1.29
CA PHE A 560 -14.26 -32.38 1.68
C PHE A 560 -14.01 -32.51 3.19
N LYS A 561 -14.34 -33.67 3.76
CA LYS A 561 -14.02 -33.98 5.16
C LYS A 561 -12.54 -34.33 5.31
N ALA A 562 -11.88 -33.70 6.28
CA ALA A 562 -10.51 -34.03 6.66
C ALA A 562 -10.26 -33.72 8.15
N PRO A 563 -9.24 -34.34 8.77
CA PRO A 563 -8.96 -34.15 10.19
C PRO A 563 -8.40 -32.75 10.46
N PHE A 564 -8.97 -32.10 11.48
CA PHE A 564 -8.39 -30.94 12.14
C PHE A 564 -7.79 -31.38 13.48
N PHE A 565 -6.48 -31.19 13.64
CA PHE A 565 -5.70 -31.63 14.79
C PHE A 565 -5.81 -30.62 15.93
N LEU A 566 -6.52 -30.98 17.00
CA LEU A 566 -6.67 -30.16 18.20
C LEU A 566 -5.34 -30.04 18.96
N ASN A 567 -4.57 -31.13 18.96
CA ASN A 567 -3.23 -31.24 19.52
C ASN A 567 -2.46 -32.33 18.76
N ASP A 568 -1.34 -32.81 19.30
CA ASP A 568 -0.52 -33.86 18.64
C ASP A 568 -1.20 -35.24 18.58
N VAL A 569 -2.24 -35.46 19.40
CA VAL A 569 -2.94 -36.74 19.58
C VAL A 569 -4.37 -36.69 19.04
N ASP A 570 -5.13 -35.66 19.40
CA ASP A 570 -6.57 -35.56 19.11
C ASP A 570 -6.84 -34.83 17.80
N SER A 571 -7.78 -35.37 17.02
CA SER A 571 -8.28 -34.75 15.79
C SER A 571 -9.78 -34.95 15.59
N VAL A 572 -10.43 -34.01 14.91
CA VAL A 572 -11.85 -34.08 14.56
C VAL A 572 -12.02 -33.81 13.07
N ASP A 573 -12.81 -34.64 12.38
CA ASP A 573 -13.09 -34.46 10.95
C ASP A 573 -14.05 -33.28 10.72
N VAL A 574 -13.60 -32.32 9.91
CA VAL A 574 -14.36 -31.11 9.55
C VAL A 574 -14.38 -30.88 8.06
N ASP A 575 -15.30 -30.03 7.61
CA ASP A 575 -15.41 -29.67 6.20
C ASP A 575 -14.33 -28.65 5.84
N PHE A 576 -13.33 -29.09 5.07
CA PHE A 576 -12.30 -28.25 4.48
C PHE A 576 -12.74 -27.76 3.10
N MET A 577 -12.66 -26.45 2.90
CA MET A 577 -12.81 -25.82 1.60
C MET A 577 -11.44 -25.77 0.92
N ARG A 578 -11.39 -26.05 -0.38
CA ARG A 578 -10.13 -26.03 -1.16
C ARG A 578 -10.21 -25.06 -2.33
N ILE A 579 -9.14 -24.31 -2.54
CA ILE A 579 -8.94 -23.50 -3.74
C ILE A 579 -7.46 -23.41 -4.08
N LYS A 580 -7.14 -23.41 -5.38
CA LYS A 580 -5.78 -23.16 -5.87
C LYS A 580 -5.76 -21.90 -6.73
N LYS A 581 -5.25 -20.81 -6.19
CA LYS A 581 -5.22 -19.47 -6.81
C LYS A 581 -4.03 -18.65 -6.34
N HIS A 582 -3.87 -17.45 -6.92
CA HIS A 582 -2.85 -16.51 -6.47
C HIS A 582 -3.33 -15.75 -5.24
N PHE A 583 -2.57 -15.82 -4.15
CA PHE A 583 -2.83 -15.10 -2.91
C PHE A 583 -1.53 -14.46 -2.42
N ASN A 584 -1.64 -13.42 -1.60
CA ASN A 584 -0.49 -12.92 -0.86
C ASN A 584 -0.12 -13.95 0.20
N TYR A 585 1.15 -14.38 0.22
CA TYR A 585 1.66 -15.38 1.12
C TYR A 585 3.00 -14.92 1.72
N GLY A 586 3.28 -15.31 2.96
CA GLY A 586 4.56 -15.04 3.60
C GLY A 586 4.88 -16.02 4.73
N VAL A 587 6.17 -16.24 4.98
CA VAL A 587 6.68 -17.01 6.12
C VAL A 587 7.27 -16.04 7.14
N PHE A 588 6.87 -16.20 8.39
CA PHE A 588 7.20 -15.30 9.51
C PHE A 588 7.94 -16.06 10.59
N VAL A 589 9.27 -16.02 10.51
CA VAL A 589 10.19 -16.77 11.38
C VAL A 589 10.05 -16.32 12.84
N GLU A 590 9.81 -15.04 13.07
CA GLU A 590 9.59 -14.43 14.38
C GLU A 590 8.34 -14.96 15.11
N LEU A 591 7.38 -15.52 14.37
CA LEU A 591 6.16 -16.15 14.89
C LEU A 591 6.19 -17.69 14.79
N ASP A 592 7.23 -18.27 14.18
CA ASP A 592 7.24 -19.67 13.72
C ASP A 592 5.94 -20.04 12.98
N ALA A 593 5.54 -19.19 12.03
CA ALA A 593 4.25 -19.29 11.35
C ALA A 593 4.32 -18.94 9.86
N THR A 594 3.32 -19.41 9.13
CA THR A 594 3.06 -19.06 7.73
C THR A 594 1.74 -18.29 7.66
N ALA A 595 1.66 -17.26 6.83
CA ALA A 595 0.44 -16.49 6.66
C ALA A 595 0.04 -16.31 5.20
N LEU A 596 -1.27 -16.13 4.99
CA LEU A 596 -1.90 -15.96 3.69
C LEU A 596 -3.08 -14.99 3.80
N GLU A 597 -3.22 -14.11 2.81
CA GLU A 597 -4.37 -13.20 2.72
C GLU A 597 -5.40 -13.67 1.69
N LEU A 598 -6.66 -13.69 2.14
CA LEU A 598 -7.84 -13.94 1.35
C LEU A 598 -8.60 -12.61 1.17
N PRO A 599 -8.55 -12.00 -0.03
CA PRO A 599 -9.24 -10.74 -0.29
C PRO A 599 -10.75 -10.94 -0.45
N TYR A 600 -11.52 -9.96 0.01
CA TYR A 600 -12.96 -9.87 -0.23
C TYR A 600 -13.26 -9.05 -1.49
N LYS A 601 -14.29 -9.46 -2.23
CA LYS A 601 -14.73 -8.85 -3.47
C LYS A 601 -15.18 -7.40 -3.25
N ASP A 602 -14.85 -6.53 -4.19
CA ASP A 602 -15.29 -5.12 -4.24
C ASP A 602 -14.96 -4.32 -2.97
N SER A 603 -13.88 -4.67 -2.26
CA SER A 603 -13.46 -4.01 -1.02
C SER A 603 -11.94 -4.09 -0.83
N ASP A 604 -11.41 -3.22 0.05
CA ASP A 604 -10.03 -3.30 0.54
C ASP A 604 -9.90 -4.21 1.78
N ILE A 605 -10.95 -5.01 2.08
CA ILE A 605 -10.94 -5.93 3.22
C ILE A 605 -10.23 -7.23 2.83
N THR A 606 -9.35 -7.70 3.71
CA THR A 606 -8.69 -9.00 3.61
C THR A 606 -8.83 -9.78 4.91
N MET A 607 -8.99 -11.11 4.79
CA MET A 607 -8.77 -12.02 5.91
C MET A 607 -7.35 -12.57 5.82
N MET A 608 -6.54 -12.37 6.86
CA MET A 608 -5.22 -12.98 6.97
C MET A 608 -5.30 -14.19 7.90
N ILE A 609 -4.96 -15.36 7.39
CA ILE A 609 -4.76 -16.57 8.20
C ILE A 609 -3.29 -16.62 8.60
N ILE A 610 -3.01 -16.81 9.89
CA ILE A 610 -1.66 -16.97 10.44
C ILE A 610 -1.59 -18.35 11.10
N LEU A 611 -0.97 -19.28 10.40
CA LEU A 611 -0.89 -20.69 10.73
C LEU A 611 0.46 -21.02 11.37
N PRO A 612 0.52 -21.43 12.65
CA PRO A 612 1.75 -21.92 13.25
C PRO A 612 2.32 -23.09 12.45
N ASN A 613 3.65 -23.14 12.28
CA ASN A 613 4.29 -24.24 11.55
C ASN A 613 4.18 -25.56 12.33
N LYS A 614 4.21 -25.49 13.66
CA LYS A 614 4.10 -26.65 14.56
C LYS A 614 2.67 -26.84 15.06
N ARG A 615 2.26 -28.10 15.21
CA ARG A 615 1.10 -28.46 16.03
C ARG A 615 1.34 -28.00 17.47
N GLY A 616 0.30 -27.48 18.13
CA GLY A 616 0.43 -26.82 19.44
C GLY A 616 1.17 -25.48 19.44
N GLY A 617 1.58 -24.95 18.27
CA GLY A 617 2.34 -23.69 18.16
C GLY A 617 1.55 -22.41 18.44
N LEU A 618 0.21 -22.48 18.54
CA LEU A 618 -0.66 -21.31 18.67
C LEU A 618 -0.32 -20.46 19.90
N ALA A 619 -0.11 -21.08 21.07
CA ALA A 619 0.22 -20.33 22.30
C ALA A 619 1.56 -19.59 22.18
N ALA A 620 2.55 -20.18 21.49
CA ALA A 620 3.84 -19.55 21.24
C ALA A 620 3.71 -18.40 20.23
N LEU A 621 2.86 -18.55 19.22
CA LEU A 621 2.52 -17.49 18.27
C LEU A 621 1.84 -16.32 19.00
N GLU A 622 0.80 -16.57 19.79
CA GLU A 622 0.05 -15.56 20.56
C GLU A 622 0.97 -14.75 21.51
N LYS A 623 1.92 -15.43 22.18
CA LYS A 623 2.91 -14.79 23.05
C LYS A 623 3.85 -13.84 22.31
N ASN A 624 4.05 -14.05 21.02
CA ASN A 624 4.97 -13.27 20.18
C ASN A 624 4.26 -12.21 19.32
N LEU A 625 2.95 -12.01 19.46
CA LEU A 625 2.19 -11.01 18.67
C LEU A 625 2.71 -9.58 18.84
N ASN A 626 3.26 -9.24 20.01
CA ASN A 626 3.86 -7.94 20.26
C ASN A 626 5.14 -7.66 19.43
N LYS A 627 5.66 -8.66 18.72
CA LYS A 627 6.84 -8.52 17.84
C LYS A 627 6.47 -8.15 16.41
N VAL A 628 5.19 -8.15 16.06
CA VAL A 628 4.72 -7.94 14.69
C VAL A 628 3.68 -6.81 14.63
N ASP A 629 3.65 -6.12 13.49
CA ASP A 629 2.54 -5.27 13.08
C ASP A 629 1.86 -5.95 11.89
N PHE A 630 0.54 -6.15 11.95
CA PHE A 630 -0.19 -6.90 10.92
C PHE A 630 -0.18 -6.21 9.55
N SER A 631 -0.14 -4.87 9.51
CA SER A 631 0.01 -4.11 8.27
C SER A 631 1.42 -4.28 7.69
N GLU A 632 2.47 -4.26 8.52
CA GLU A 632 3.82 -4.60 8.09
C GLU A 632 3.94 -6.06 7.62
N MET A 633 3.25 -7.00 8.27
CA MET A 633 3.19 -8.40 7.84
C MET A 633 2.58 -8.50 6.44
N SER A 634 1.43 -7.89 6.21
CA SER A 634 0.78 -7.79 4.90
C SER A 634 1.72 -7.26 3.82
N ASN A 635 2.42 -6.15 4.12
CA ASN A 635 3.38 -5.52 3.19
C ASN A 635 4.60 -6.40 2.84
N ARG A 636 4.94 -7.38 3.69
CA ARG A 636 6.03 -8.35 3.46
C ARG A 636 5.58 -9.58 2.67
N MET A 637 4.28 -9.83 2.57
CA MET A 637 3.74 -10.92 1.77
C MET A 637 3.85 -10.61 0.28
N TYR A 638 3.93 -11.65 -0.55
CA TYR A 638 3.97 -11.51 -2.00
C TYR A 638 2.97 -12.45 -2.66
N SER A 639 2.39 -11.99 -3.77
CA SER A 639 1.41 -12.77 -4.52
C SER A 639 2.07 -13.97 -5.20
N GLN A 640 1.56 -15.16 -4.93
CA GLN A 640 1.97 -16.41 -5.59
C GLN A 640 0.82 -17.42 -5.61
N GLU A 641 0.92 -18.45 -6.46
CA GLU A 641 -0.07 -19.53 -6.52
C GLU A 641 0.07 -20.46 -5.31
N VAL A 642 -1.00 -20.57 -4.51
CA VAL A 642 -1.05 -21.41 -3.30
C VAL A 642 -2.25 -22.35 -3.37
N ASN A 643 -2.07 -23.61 -3.00
CA ASN A 643 -3.15 -24.54 -2.69
C ASN A 643 -3.61 -24.29 -1.24
N VAL A 644 -4.81 -23.75 -1.09
CA VAL A 644 -5.35 -23.31 0.20
C VAL A 644 -6.44 -24.27 0.63
N GLU A 645 -6.31 -24.79 1.85
CA GLU A 645 -7.30 -25.66 2.50
C GLU A 645 -7.63 -25.10 3.88
N ILE A 646 -8.87 -24.66 4.07
CA ILE A 646 -9.32 -23.99 5.30
C ILE A 646 -10.64 -24.60 5.76
N PRO A 647 -10.82 -24.89 7.06
CA PRO A 647 -12.08 -25.41 7.57
C PRO A 647 -13.19 -24.36 7.45
N LYS A 648 -14.42 -24.82 7.22
CA LYS A 648 -15.61 -24.00 7.46
C LYS A 648 -15.76 -23.80 8.95
N PHE A 649 -16.04 -22.57 9.38
CA PHE A 649 -16.27 -22.30 10.79
C PHE A 649 -17.21 -21.15 11.02
N LYS A 650 -17.84 -21.18 12.18
CA LYS A 650 -18.72 -20.15 12.70
C LYS A 650 -18.35 -19.94 14.17
N ILE A 651 -18.08 -18.69 14.53
CA ILE A 651 -17.69 -18.32 15.89
C ILE A 651 -18.60 -17.20 16.35
N GLU A 652 -19.19 -17.40 17.51
CA GLU A 652 -19.90 -16.40 18.29
C GLU A 652 -19.15 -16.29 19.62
N PHE A 653 -18.79 -15.06 20.01
CA PHE A 653 -18.03 -14.82 21.22
C PHE A 653 -18.56 -13.57 21.92
N ASP A 654 -18.92 -13.73 23.19
CA ASP A 654 -19.31 -12.69 24.11
C ASP A 654 -18.27 -12.51 25.22
N ILE A 655 -18.06 -11.26 25.64
CA ILE A 655 -17.13 -10.94 26.71
C ILE A 655 -17.53 -9.65 27.43
N LYS A 656 -17.43 -9.69 28.77
CA LYS A 656 -17.36 -8.50 29.62
C LYS A 656 -15.94 -7.96 29.62
N LEU A 657 -15.76 -6.74 29.13
CA LEU A 657 -14.44 -6.13 28.91
C LEU A 657 -13.90 -5.39 30.13
N ASN A 658 -14.65 -5.31 31.22
CA ASN A 658 -14.23 -4.61 32.45
C ASN A 658 -12.83 -5.06 32.92
N GLU A 659 -12.63 -6.36 33.11
CA GLU A 659 -11.34 -6.89 33.60
C GLU A 659 -10.20 -6.74 32.58
N PRO A 660 -10.38 -7.08 31.29
CA PRO A 660 -9.38 -6.76 30.26
C PRO A 660 -8.97 -5.28 30.23
N LEU A 661 -9.93 -4.35 30.28
CA LEU A 661 -9.66 -2.91 30.23
C LEU A 661 -8.96 -2.41 31.50
N LYS A 662 -9.33 -2.91 32.69
CA LYS A 662 -8.60 -2.64 33.94
C LYS A 662 -7.15 -3.10 33.87
N LYS A 663 -6.89 -4.30 33.32
CA LYS A 663 -5.52 -4.83 33.10
C LYS A 663 -4.71 -4.00 32.11
N MET A 664 -5.36 -3.24 31.23
CA MET A 664 -4.74 -2.28 30.32
C MET A 664 -4.53 -0.89 30.97
N GLY A 665 -4.80 -0.75 32.28
CA GLY A 665 -4.58 0.47 33.05
C GLY A 665 -5.79 1.38 33.20
N MET A 666 -6.93 1.04 32.60
CA MET A 666 -8.15 1.86 32.66
C MET A 666 -9.00 1.52 33.88
N THR A 667 -8.48 1.75 35.09
CA THR A 667 -9.14 1.32 36.34
C THR A 667 -10.14 2.35 36.85
N LYS A 668 -9.80 3.64 36.79
CA LYS A 668 -10.59 4.73 37.40
C LYS A 668 -11.97 4.88 36.79
N MET A 669 -12.13 4.61 35.48
CA MET A 669 -13.42 4.66 34.77
C MET A 669 -14.49 3.70 35.33
N PHE A 670 -14.08 2.65 36.04
CA PHE A 670 -14.96 1.67 36.69
C PHE A 670 -15.16 1.94 38.19
N SER A 671 -14.45 2.91 38.75
CA SER A 671 -14.48 3.23 40.18
C SER A 671 -15.54 4.28 40.50
N ASN A 672 -15.84 4.47 41.79
CA ASN A 672 -16.70 5.58 42.24
C ASN A 672 -16.01 6.95 42.12
N GLU A 673 -14.72 6.99 41.83
CA GLU A 673 -13.93 8.21 41.62
C GLU A 673 -13.85 8.60 40.13
N ALA A 674 -14.68 7.98 39.28
CA ALA A 674 -14.70 8.24 37.84
C ALA A 674 -15.20 9.66 37.54
N GLU A 675 -14.49 10.38 36.67
CA GLU A 675 -14.73 11.80 36.43
C GLU A 675 -15.45 12.04 35.09
N PHE A 676 -16.71 11.58 34.95
CA PHE A 676 -17.50 11.70 33.70
C PHE A 676 -18.39 12.95 33.62
N ASN A 677 -17.94 14.07 34.19
CA ASN A 677 -18.75 15.29 34.30
C ASN A 677 -19.09 15.95 32.95
N ASN A 678 -18.46 15.56 31.84
CA ASN A 678 -18.74 16.11 30.52
C ASN A 678 -19.87 15.36 29.77
N LEU A 679 -20.44 14.31 30.37
CA LEU A 679 -21.50 13.52 29.75
C LEU A 679 -22.90 14.09 30.03
N LEU A 680 -23.22 14.43 31.28
CA LEU A 680 -24.56 14.88 31.71
C LEU A 680 -24.60 16.38 32.01
N GLU A 681 -25.79 17.00 31.84
CA GLU A 681 -26.03 18.39 32.23
C GLU A 681 -26.09 18.55 33.76
N GLN A 682 -26.69 17.58 34.44
CA GLN A 682 -26.80 17.56 35.90
C GLN A 682 -25.53 16.97 36.54
N PRO A 683 -25.11 17.47 37.72
CA PRO A 683 -24.00 16.87 38.46
C PRO A 683 -24.44 15.52 39.05
N GLU A 684 -23.87 14.44 38.53
CA GLU A 684 -24.10 13.07 38.98
C GLU A 684 -22.79 12.29 38.91
N ASP A 685 -22.50 11.50 39.94
CA ASP A 685 -21.34 10.63 39.96
C ASP A 685 -21.57 9.43 39.03
N LEU A 686 -21.02 9.54 37.82
CA LEU A 686 -21.09 8.51 36.80
C LEU A 686 -19.85 7.62 36.82
N LYS A 687 -20.06 6.32 36.66
CA LYS A 687 -19.01 5.32 36.38
C LYS A 687 -19.47 4.34 35.31
N VAL A 688 -18.51 3.78 34.58
CA VAL A 688 -18.77 2.67 33.66
C VAL A 688 -19.09 1.45 34.50
N SER A 689 -20.33 0.97 34.42
CA SER A 689 -20.77 -0.21 35.15
C SER A 689 -20.39 -1.48 34.39
N GLU A 690 -20.71 -1.53 33.09
CA GLU A 690 -20.44 -2.68 32.23
C GLU A 690 -19.96 -2.22 30.84
N VAL A 691 -19.01 -2.95 30.27
CA VAL A 691 -18.61 -2.86 28.86
C VAL A 691 -18.80 -4.24 28.24
N VAL A 692 -19.79 -4.37 27.36
CA VAL A 692 -20.18 -5.66 26.79
C VAL A 692 -19.84 -5.68 25.31
N HIS A 693 -19.13 -6.72 24.88
CA HIS A 693 -18.78 -6.95 23.49
C HIS A 693 -19.26 -8.32 23.04
N LYS A 694 -19.90 -8.35 21.87
CA LYS A 694 -20.22 -9.59 21.17
C LYS A 694 -19.84 -9.46 19.71
N ALA A 695 -19.17 -10.49 19.21
CA ALA A 695 -18.71 -10.58 17.84
C ALA A 695 -19.15 -11.91 17.23
N PHE A 696 -19.45 -11.85 15.94
CA PHE A 696 -19.90 -12.99 15.15
C PHE A 696 -19.13 -13.04 13.83
N ILE A 697 -18.62 -14.22 13.48
CA ILE A 697 -18.03 -14.49 12.17
C ILE A 697 -18.51 -15.84 11.63
N GLU A 698 -18.74 -15.88 10.33
CA GLU A 698 -19.00 -17.11 9.59
C GLU A 698 -18.12 -17.15 8.35
N VAL A 699 -17.39 -18.26 8.18
CA VAL A 699 -16.49 -18.50 7.05
C VAL A 699 -16.98 -19.73 6.29
N ASN A 700 -17.39 -19.51 5.04
CA ASN A 700 -17.84 -20.54 4.12
C ASN A 700 -17.31 -20.30 2.69
N GLU A 701 -17.77 -21.11 1.73
CA GLU A 701 -17.20 -21.16 0.38
C GLU A 701 -17.40 -19.86 -0.41
N GLU A 702 -18.49 -19.14 -0.15
CA GLU A 702 -18.82 -17.90 -0.87
C GLU A 702 -18.13 -16.67 -0.26
N GLY A 703 -17.72 -16.79 1.00
CA GLY A 703 -17.34 -15.69 1.88
C GLY A 703 -18.07 -15.83 3.22
N ALA A 704 -18.59 -14.70 3.70
CA ALA A 704 -19.61 -14.62 4.74
C ALA A 704 -20.97 -14.33 4.06
N GLU A 705 -21.76 -15.40 3.88
CA GLU A 705 -23.20 -15.61 3.49
C GLU A 705 -23.90 -14.69 2.44
N ALA A 706 -24.87 -15.10 1.61
CA ALA A 706 -24.79 -15.98 0.43
C ALA A 706 -25.47 -15.29 -0.79
N ALA A 707 -25.12 -15.69 -2.04
CA ALA A 707 -25.94 -15.86 -3.25
C ALA A 707 -25.05 -15.98 -4.52
N ALA A 708 -25.24 -17.07 -5.27
CA ALA A 708 -24.35 -17.59 -6.31
C ALA A 708 -24.33 -16.84 -7.66
N ALA A 709 -23.15 -16.81 -8.31
CA ALA A 709 -23.02 -16.70 -9.75
C ALA A 709 -21.78 -17.47 -10.24
N THR A 710 -22.00 -18.45 -11.13
CA THR A 710 -20.99 -19.35 -11.71
C THR A 710 -20.21 -18.66 -12.82
N GLU A 711 -18.88 -18.63 -12.73
CA GLU A 711 -18.00 -18.24 -13.84
C GLU A 711 -16.98 -19.37 -14.10
N PHE A 712 -16.95 -19.88 -15.33
CA PHE A 712 -16.10 -21.01 -15.74
C PHE A 712 -14.71 -20.53 -16.12
N GLU A 713 -13.66 -21.23 -15.65
CA GLU A 713 -12.28 -21.01 -16.09
C GLU A 713 -11.66 -22.33 -16.57
N ILE A 714 -10.96 -22.27 -17.72
CA ILE A 714 -10.31 -23.39 -18.39
C ILE A 714 -8.94 -23.62 -17.76
N VAL A 715 -8.68 -24.83 -17.25
CA VAL A 715 -7.42 -25.23 -16.62
C VAL A 715 -6.46 -25.83 -17.65
N ILE A 716 -5.25 -25.25 -17.79
CA ILE A 716 -4.11 -25.89 -18.45
C ILE A 716 -3.20 -26.48 -17.37
N ARG A 717 -2.92 -27.79 -17.44
CA ARG A 717 -2.10 -28.50 -16.46
C ARG A 717 -0.61 -28.41 -16.80
N CYS A 718 0.19 -27.85 -15.88
CA CYS A 718 1.61 -28.15 -15.72
C CYS A 718 1.88 -28.37 -14.22
N ILE A 719 2.68 -29.37 -13.87
CA ILE A 719 3.06 -29.67 -12.49
C ILE A 719 4.21 -28.73 -12.09
N SER A 720 3.88 -27.59 -11.47
CA SER A 720 4.81 -26.83 -10.63
C SER A 720 4.59 -27.23 -9.17
N SER A 721 5.64 -27.22 -8.36
CA SER A 721 5.54 -27.33 -6.89
C SER A 721 4.78 -26.12 -6.37
N CYS A 722 3.47 -26.27 -6.18
CA CYS A 722 2.60 -25.25 -5.62
C CYS A 722 2.73 -25.29 -4.10
N GLU A 723 3.08 -24.16 -3.49
CA GLU A 723 3.05 -24.03 -2.04
C GLU A 723 1.64 -24.32 -1.53
N SER A 724 1.54 -24.93 -0.35
CA SER A 724 0.25 -25.29 0.24
C SER A 724 0.11 -24.69 1.62
N LEU A 725 -1.03 -24.05 1.89
CA LEU A 725 -1.44 -23.67 3.23
C LEU A 725 -2.66 -24.51 3.60
N ILE A 726 -2.45 -25.47 4.50
CA ILE A 726 -3.48 -26.35 5.02
C ILE A 726 -3.70 -25.99 6.48
N ALA A 727 -4.81 -25.33 6.78
CA ALA A 727 -5.18 -24.88 8.12
C ALA A 727 -5.79 -26.03 8.95
N ASP A 728 -5.04 -27.12 9.08
CA ASP A 728 -5.41 -28.38 9.75
C ASP A 728 -5.18 -28.39 11.26
N LYS A 729 -4.87 -27.25 11.87
CA LYS A 729 -4.48 -27.12 13.29
C LYS A 729 -4.82 -25.73 13.78
N PRO A 730 -4.89 -25.49 15.11
CA PRO A 730 -5.22 -24.19 15.67
C PRO A 730 -4.43 -23.04 15.05
N PHE A 731 -5.15 -22.02 14.55
CA PHE A 731 -4.58 -20.89 13.83
C PHE A 731 -5.19 -19.57 14.29
N MET A 732 -4.45 -18.49 14.07
CA MET A 732 -4.97 -17.12 14.23
C MET A 732 -5.50 -16.59 12.92
N TYR A 733 -6.45 -15.67 13.01
CA TYR A 733 -6.89 -14.91 11.85
C TYR A 733 -7.15 -13.45 12.22
N THR A 734 -6.97 -12.58 11.23
CA THR A 734 -7.32 -11.16 11.33
C THR A 734 -8.16 -10.76 10.13
N ILE A 735 -9.05 -9.80 10.32
CA ILE A 735 -9.74 -9.11 9.22
C ILE A 735 -9.28 -7.66 9.24
N MET A 736 -8.69 -7.20 8.15
CA MET A 736 -8.17 -5.84 8.01
C MET A 736 -8.89 -5.10 6.89
N ASN A 737 -9.08 -3.79 7.05
CA ASN A 737 -9.50 -2.89 5.97
C ASN A 737 -8.34 -1.92 5.69
N GLY A 738 -7.55 -2.21 4.66
CA GLY A 738 -6.27 -1.51 4.44
C GLY A 738 -5.32 -1.66 5.63
N ARG A 739 -5.27 -0.65 6.53
CA ARG A 739 -4.42 -0.63 7.73
C ARG A 739 -5.17 -0.86 9.04
N ASP A 740 -6.50 -0.82 9.01
CA ASP A 740 -7.32 -0.88 10.20
C ASP A 740 -7.64 -2.33 10.55
N LEU A 741 -7.21 -2.78 11.73
CA LEU A 741 -7.50 -4.12 12.24
C LEU A 741 -8.94 -4.20 12.78
N LEU A 742 -9.85 -4.68 11.94
CA LEU A 742 -11.28 -4.77 12.27
C LEU A 742 -11.56 -5.94 13.23
N PHE A 743 -10.98 -7.11 12.97
CA PHE A 743 -11.17 -8.30 13.81
C PHE A 743 -9.86 -9.03 14.03
N ILE A 744 -9.73 -9.62 15.21
CA ILE A 744 -8.66 -10.56 15.56
C ILE A 744 -9.26 -11.74 16.32
N GLY A 745 -8.79 -12.93 16.00
CA GLY A 745 -9.31 -14.14 16.61
C GLY A 745 -8.41 -15.35 16.43
N ARG A 746 -8.83 -16.44 17.06
CA ARG A 746 -8.26 -17.77 16.88
C ARG A 746 -9.36 -18.79 16.64
N PHE A 747 -9.05 -19.74 15.77
CA PHE A 747 -9.83 -20.96 15.60
C PHE A 747 -9.01 -22.11 16.17
N SER A 748 -9.47 -22.68 17.27
CA SER A 748 -8.81 -23.77 18.01
C SER A 748 -9.68 -25.02 18.13
N HIS A 749 -11.00 -24.89 17.98
CA HIS A 749 -11.92 -26.02 18.10
C HIS A 749 -13.06 -25.94 17.05
N PRO A 750 -13.34 -27.00 16.28
CA PRO A 750 -14.35 -26.96 15.22
C PRO A 750 -15.80 -27.12 15.67
N MET A 751 -16.05 -27.68 16.85
CA MET A 751 -17.42 -27.77 17.37
C MET A 751 -17.82 -26.40 17.95
N GLY A 752 -18.70 -25.71 17.21
CA GLY A 752 -19.23 -24.41 17.61
C GLY A 752 -19.96 -24.46 18.94
N SER A 753 -19.76 -23.42 19.75
CA SER A 753 -20.67 -22.96 20.81
C SER A 753 -21.21 -24.04 21.76
N LEU A 754 -20.41 -24.57 22.69
CA LEU A 754 -20.94 -25.29 23.87
C LEU A 754 -20.00 -25.31 25.10
N VAL A 755 -18.95 -24.46 25.16
CA VAL A 755 -18.06 -24.45 26.34
C VAL A 755 -18.50 -23.46 27.43
N HIS A 756 -19.47 -22.56 27.15
CA HIS A 756 -19.95 -21.59 28.14
C HIS A 756 -20.90 -22.14 29.23
N HIS A 757 -21.21 -23.45 29.23
CA HIS A 757 -22.04 -24.06 30.28
C HIS A 757 -21.39 -25.21 31.07
N ILE A 758 -20.11 -25.53 30.85
CA ILE A 758 -19.48 -26.66 31.55
C ILE A 758 -18.59 -26.21 32.73
N SER A 759 -18.18 -24.93 32.80
CA SER A 759 -17.29 -24.46 33.88
C SER A 759 -17.96 -24.23 35.24
N GLU A 760 -19.29 -24.33 35.36
CA GLU A 760 -19.99 -24.25 36.65
C GLU A 760 -20.33 -25.63 37.25
N PHE A 761 -20.30 -26.71 36.47
CA PHE A 761 -20.67 -28.05 36.95
C PHE A 761 -19.48 -28.89 37.47
N GLU A 762 -18.23 -28.53 37.16
CA GLU A 762 -17.03 -29.26 37.63
C GLU A 762 -16.37 -28.66 38.87
N ALA A 763 -16.89 -27.54 39.41
CA ALA A 763 -16.39 -26.95 40.66
C ALA A 763 -17.15 -27.44 41.92
N GLU A 764 -18.33 -28.04 41.79
CA GLU A 764 -19.12 -28.55 42.93
C GLU A 764 -18.84 -30.03 43.29
N SER A 765 -18.05 -30.76 42.50
CA SER A 765 -17.76 -32.19 42.75
C SER A 765 -16.41 -32.48 43.44
N ILE A 766 -15.70 -31.45 43.92
CA ILE A 766 -14.41 -31.61 44.64
C ILE A 766 -14.54 -31.33 46.15
N HIS A 767 -15.76 -31.12 46.67
CA HIS A 767 -16.00 -30.96 48.12
C HIS A 767 -16.71 -32.12 48.82
N GLU A 768 -16.94 -33.25 48.15
CA GLU A 768 -17.30 -34.52 48.81
C GLU A 768 -16.43 -35.67 48.30
N LEU A 769 -15.23 -35.82 48.89
CA LEU A 769 -14.52 -37.08 49.12
C LEU A 769 -13.46 -36.92 50.22
#